data_AF-A0AB35X409-F1
#
_entry.id   AF-A0AB35X409-F1
#
_cell.length_a   1.000
_cell.length_b   1.000
_cell.length_c   1.000
_cell.angle_alpha   90.00
_cell.angle_beta   90.00
_cell.angle_gamma   90.00
#
_symmetry.space_group_name_H-M   'P 1'
#
loop_
_entity.id
_entity.type
_entity.pdbx_description
1 polymer ?
#
loop_
_entity_poly.entity_id
_entity_poly.type
_entity_poly.pdbx_seq_one_letter_code
_entity_poly.pdbx_strand_id
1 'polypeptide(L)'
;MEMDDWWFGWRGFTPERPCPGKVVLMVGAGISIESPTQLPGGYDLTEALLDHLLDNNAASEIKTVFSQCNQWMGRSLPRLEHVLDKAFEPSTIEGVERSGSARELLRIFSNRPPNANHHLIADYLLKYHGWCITTNFDDCIEQAGNHHIPVHVIDPDTKTFDILYREYGEDWGIIKVHGTIEHGCSGLGATLADLEHGLAEAIKTLLEQVTAQADLMVVAGYSGTDHFDVNHWIRERWNEDRATRLVWIGHSSEVKPEYWRPDDQENREPMVYWQGAFGGMKIQYGPTAELLSSLLGIPNRTLADTGESNDWWRIALTEYYIPTEKEKYLTSTRLASSMGLGQLAEEQLRYLKRRLENDNLLVPFEAEIYYSRGFIAGALLIQNYIKSPQEKVRKVNRTGLIRAKDKPATALLFYLARWLRSPLKLSLDEQIDAFGCMLDIAERRQKWRLWQSKPLRRLNEKICIVFHKYFMRLENAKLPLYLHGRLQMQSIRLGTLFYDKEDFPLGEIWDLLYRESSPPSLYTPRGPAIPGFYLTERSTAREEDRIADLVLANINYVNILLSALRRRWPKGSKSVFKERKLKSGYFDSGEYIVTYIVQLLNESSQIVSALNAPHLQIHIARAWIRADSILGGIEFWKQQRLYLGTLPSQKSA
;
A
#
# COMPACT_ATOMS: atom_id res chain seq x y z
N MET A 1 9.44 23.31 -28.24
CA MET A 1 9.59 23.02 -29.69
C MET A 1 10.65 21.95 -29.91
N GLU A 2 11.93 22.18 -29.63
CA GLU A 2 12.98 21.14 -29.85
C GLU A 2 12.77 19.85 -29.03
N MET A 3 12.40 19.97 -27.75
CA MET A 3 12.07 18.80 -26.91
C MET A 3 10.79 18.09 -27.37
N ASP A 4 9.78 18.81 -27.86
CA ASP A 4 8.56 18.22 -28.41
C ASP A 4 8.85 17.43 -29.69
N ASP A 5 9.63 18.01 -30.59
CA ASP A 5 10.05 17.36 -31.83
C ASP A 5 10.92 16.14 -31.56
N TRP A 6 11.83 16.23 -30.57
CA TRP A 6 12.63 15.08 -30.12
C TRP A 6 11.74 13.96 -29.59
N TRP A 7 10.78 14.28 -28.70
CA TRP A 7 9.90 13.27 -28.11
C TRP A 7 8.92 12.66 -29.10
N PHE A 8 8.21 13.46 -29.90
CA PHE A 8 7.24 12.93 -30.86
C PHE A 8 7.92 12.28 -32.07
N GLY A 9 9.15 12.68 -32.40
CA GLY A 9 10.00 12.05 -33.42
C GLY A 9 10.82 10.86 -32.92
N TRP A 10 10.79 10.54 -31.63
CA TRP A 10 11.63 9.50 -31.01
C TRP A 10 11.31 8.10 -31.52
N ARG A 11 12.33 7.38 -31.98
CA ARG A 11 12.29 5.97 -32.39
C ARG A 11 13.20 5.06 -31.54
N GLY A 12 13.64 5.56 -30.39
CA GLY A 12 14.70 4.96 -29.56
C GLY A 12 15.86 5.94 -29.36
N PHE A 13 16.76 5.61 -28.45
CA PHE A 13 17.96 6.43 -28.21
C PHE A 13 19.00 6.17 -29.30
N THR A 14 19.63 7.25 -29.78
CA THR A 14 20.69 7.21 -30.79
C THR A 14 21.79 8.20 -30.40
N PRO A 15 23.08 7.82 -30.42
CA PRO A 15 24.18 8.70 -30.04
C PRO A 15 24.22 10.03 -30.83
N GLU A 16 23.74 10.02 -32.07
CA GLU A 16 23.74 11.19 -32.96
C GLU A 16 22.69 12.24 -32.58
N ARG A 17 21.76 11.90 -31.66
CA ARG A 17 20.66 12.77 -31.26
C ARG A 17 20.30 12.62 -29.77
N PRO A 18 21.19 13.05 -28.85
CA PRO A 18 20.92 13.02 -27.41
C PRO A 18 19.71 13.90 -27.05
N CYS A 19 19.23 13.77 -25.81
CA CYS A 19 18.13 14.59 -25.31
C CYS A 19 18.55 16.08 -25.27
N PRO A 20 17.78 17.00 -25.89
CA PRO A 20 18.14 18.41 -25.97
C PRO A 20 17.80 19.22 -24.69
N GLY A 21 17.00 18.65 -23.78
CA GLY A 21 16.53 19.31 -22.56
C GLY A 21 17.28 18.89 -21.27
N LYS A 22 16.91 19.50 -20.15
CA LYS A 22 17.39 19.14 -18.81
C LYS A 22 16.94 17.75 -18.42
N VAL A 23 17.90 16.84 -18.22
CA VAL A 23 17.65 15.46 -17.79
C VAL A 23 17.90 15.31 -16.29
N VAL A 24 16.93 14.72 -15.59
CA VAL A 24 17.07 14.25 -14.22
C VAL A 24 17.08 12.73 -14.24
N LEU A 25 18.02 12.13 -13.51
CA LEU A 25 18.15 10.67 -13.41
C LEU A 25 17.48 10.17 -12.13
N MET A 26 16.83 9.02 -12.21
CA MET A 26 16.41 8.19 -11.07
C MET A 26 17.07 6.83 -11.23
N VAL A 27 17.96 6.49 -10.30
CA VAL A 27 18.72 5.25 -10.38
C VAL A 27 18.56 4.37 -9.16
N GLY A 28 18.41 3.07 -9.38
CA GLY A 28 18.30 2.07 -8.32
C GLY A 28 19.36 0.97 -8.45
N ALA A 29 19.24 -0.07 -7.61
CA ALA A 29 20.29 -1.08 -7.41
C ALA A 29 20.80 -1.74 -8.69
N GLY A 30 19.98 -1.80 -9.75
CA GLY A 30 20.36 -2.35 -11.04
C GLY A 30 21.54 -1.67 -11.72
N ILE A 31 21.87 -0.40 -11.40
CA ILE A 31 23.10 0.23 -11.92
C ILE A 31 24.36 -0.31 -11.24
N SER A 32 24.23 -0.91 -10.05
CA SER A 32 25.33 -1.40 -9.22
C SER A 32 25.63 -2.90 -9.40
N ILE A 33 24.85 -3.61 -10.23
CA ILE A 33 24.98 -5.06 -10.44
C ILE A 33 26.16 -5.40 -11.35
N GLU A 34 26.43 -4.59 -12.38
CA GLU A 34 27.48 -4.89 -13.36
C GLU A 34 28.88 -4.78 -12.74
N SER A 35 29.81 -5.59 -13.25
CA SER A 35 31.24 -5.51 -12.89
C SER A 35 31.83 -4.15 -13.25
N PRO A 36 32.79 -3.62 -12.46
CA PRO A 36 33.41 -4.20 -11.25
C PRO A 36 32.61 -4.09 -9.93
N THR A 37 31.48 -3.38 -9.90
CA THR A 37 30.76 -3.13 -8.63
C THR A 37 30.20 -4.41 -8.02
N GLN A 38 29.46 -5.21 -8.81
CA GLN A 38 28.93 -6.53 -8.44
C GLN A 38 28.15 -6.54 -7.11
N LEU A 39 27.32 -5.52 -6.88
CA LEU A 39 26.41 -5.50 -5.73
C LEU A 39 25.13 -6.30 -6.03
N PRO A 40 24.51 -6.93 -5.01
CA PRO A 40 23.29 -7.71 -5.23
C PRO A 40 22.09 -6.84 -5.57
N GLY A 41 21.18 -7.39 -6.38
CA GLY A 41 19.82 -6.86 -6.47
C GLY A 41 19.06 -7.08 -5.15
N GLY A 42 18.00 -6.29 -4.92
CA GLY A 42 17.19 -6.41 -3.70
C GLY A 42 16.58 -7.80 -3.49
N TYR A 43 16.25 -8.52 -4.57
CA TYR A 43 15.75 -9.90 -4.51
C TYR A 43 16.82 -10.86 -3.98
N ASP A 44 18.00 -10.87 -4.61
CA ASP A 44 19.10 -11.79 -4.29
C ASP A 44 19.61 -11.54 -2.87
N LEU A 45 19.70 -10.27 -2.45
CA LEU A 45 20.07 -9.90 -1.10
C LEU A 45 19.03 -10.38 -0.07
N THR A 46 17.74 -10.18 -0.35
CA THR A 46 16.67 -10.66 0.54
C THR A 46 16.74 -12.17 0.71
N GLU A 47 16.90 -12.90 -0.38
CA GLU A 47 17.00 -14.36 -0.34
C GLU A 47 18.18 -14.83 0.53
N ALA A 48 19.36 -14.26 0.28
CA ALA A 48 20.57 -14.61 1.02
C ALA A 48 20.45 -14.28 2.51
N LEU A 49 19.82 -13.16 2.85
CA LEU A 49 19.60 -12.77 4.25
C LEU A 49 18.62 -13.70 4.95
N LEU A 50 17.57 -14.17 4.29
CA LEU A 50 16.67 -15.18 4.86
C LEU A 50 17.42 -16.47 5.20
N ASP A 51 18.27 -16.94 4.29
CA ASP A 51 19.06 -18.17 4.50
C ASP A 51 20.13 -17.98 5.60
N HIS A 52 20.71 -16.78 5.68
CA HIS A 52 21.77 -16.48 6.64
C HIS A 52 21.23 -16.26 8.05
N LEU A 53 20.16 -15.47 8.18
CA LEU A 53 19.65 -14.95 9.45
C LEU A 53 18.61 -15.84 10.13
N LEU A 54 17.98 -16.75 9.40
CA LEU A 54 16.91 -17.61 9.94
C LEU A 54 17.38 -19.05 10.12
N ASP A 55 16.56 -19.80 10.85
CA ASP A 55 16.59 -21.26 10.85
C ASP A 55 16.17 -21.80 9.47
N ASN A 56 16.79 -22.91 9.04
CA ASN A 56 16.58 -23.46 7.69
C ASN A 56 15.11 -23.81 7.41
N ASN A 57 14.40 -24.33 8.40
CA ASN A 57 12.99 -24.68 8.23
C ASN A 57 12.14 -23.41 8.08
N ALA A 58 12.40 -22.41 8.92
CA ALA A 58 11.70 -21.12 8.84
C ALA A 58 11.97 -20.39 7.52
N ALA A 59 13.23 -20.34 7.06
CA ALA A 59 13.58 -19.75 5.77
C ALA A 59 12.84 -20.44 4.62
N SER A 60 12.86 -21.78 4.58
CA SER A 60 12.19 -22.58 3.54
C SER A 60 10.67 -22.38 3.55
N GLU A 61 10.05 -22.38 4.73
CA GLU A 61 8.60 -22.19 4.86
C GLU A 61 8.18 -20.78 4.44
N ILE A 62 8.89 -19.75 4.88
CA ILE A 62 8.62 -18.35 4.48
C ILE A 62 8.75 -18.19 2.96
N LYS A 63 9.84 -18.70 2.36
CA LYS A 63 10.03 -18.68 0.89
C LYS A 63 8.90 -19.42 0.18
N THR A 64 8.48 -20.58 0.70
CA THR A 64 7.39 -21.38 0.13
C THR A 64 6.07 -20.63 0.17
N VAL A 65 5.70 -20.03 1.32
CA VAL A 65 4.48 -19.24 1.47
C VAL A 65 4.48 -18.07 0.50
N PHE A 66 5.57 -17.29 0.44
CA PHE A 66 5.64 -16.15 -0.47
C PHE A 66 5.61 -16.57 -1.95
N SER A 67 6.25 -17.67 -2.30
CA SER A 67 6.19 -18.25 -3.65
C SER A 67 4.77 -18.66 -4.03
N GLN A 68 4.07 -19.37 -3.15
CA GLN A 68 2.66 -19.74 -3.32
C GLN A 68 1.75 -18.51 -3.43
N CYS A 69 2.12 -17.42 -2.75
CA CYS A 69 1.36 -16.18 -2.74
C CYS A 69 1.80 -15.15 -3.80
N ASN A 70 2.76 -15.46 -4.66
CA ASN A 70 3.36 -14.51 -5.60
C ASN A 70 2.32 -13.84 -6.51
N GLN A 71 1.30 -14.58 -6.95
CA GLN A 71 0.21 -14.04 -7.78
C GLN A 71 -0.56 -12.90 -7.09
N TRP A 72 -0.68 -12.93 -5.76
CA TRP A 72 -1.41 -11.92 -4.98
C TRP A 72 -0.50 -10.88 -4.32
N MET A 73 0.79 -11.18 -4.15
CA MET A 73 1.74 -10.24 -3.53
C MET A 73 2.61 -9.51 -4.54
N GLY A 74 2.65 -9.97 -5.80
CA GLY A 74 3.55 -9.44 -6.84
C GLY A 74 5.03 -9.70 -6.55
N ARG A 75 5.34 -10.61 -5.62
CA ARG A 75 6.69 -10.96 -5.18
C ARG A 75 6.71 -12.37 -4.59
N SER A 76 7.82 -13.08 -4.77
CA SER A 76 8.05 -14.42 -4.24
C SER A 76 8.87 -14.46 -2.94
N LEU A 77 9.24 -13.29 -2.40
CA LEU A 77 9.95 -13.12 -1.14
C LEU A 77 9.36 -11.96 -0.31
N PRO A 78 9.58 -11.92 1.01
CA PRO A 78 9.32 -10.72 1.82
C PRO A 78 10.15 -9.53 1.34
N ARG A 79 9.91 -8.34 1.89
CA ARG A 79 10.79 -7.20 1.57
C ARG A 79 12.10 -7.33 2.32
N LEU A 80 13.16 -6.84 1.69
CA LEU A 80 14.44 -6.62 2.32
C LEU A 80 14.27 -5.83 3.63
N GLU A 81 13.56 -4.71 3.56
CA GLU A 81 13.42 -3.81 4.71
C GLU A 81 12.72 -4.44 5.91
N HIS A 82 11.80 -5.38 5.67
CA HIS A 82 11.12 -6.12 6.75
C HIS A 82 12.04 -7.17 7.37
N VAL A 83 12.83 -7.87 6.55
CA VAL A 83 13.84 -8.82 7.04
C VAL A 83 14.88 -8.09 7.89
N LEU A 84 15.38 -6.96 7.42
CA LEU A 84 16.35 -6.12 8.13
C LEU A 84 15.79 -5.55 9.43
N ASP A 85 14.53 -5.07 9.43
CA ASP A 85 13.86 -4.57 10.64
C ASP A 85 13.86 -5.60 11.77
N LYS A 86 13.45 -6.85 11.46
CA LYS A 86 13.42 -7.93 12.47
C LYS A 86 14.80 -8.45 12.86
N ALA A 87 15.75 -8.42 11.93
CA ALA A 87 17.13 -8.78 12.23
C ALA A 87 17.82 -7.76 13.14
N PHE A 88 17.55 -6.47 12.95
CA PHE A 88 18.23 -5.40 13.68
C PHE A 88 17.64 -5.15 15.06
N GLU A 89 16.39 -5.54 15.30
CA GLU A 89 15.69 -5.39 16.59
C GLU A 89 16.52 -5.95 17.78
N PRO A 90 16.87 -5.13 18.78
CA PRO A 90 17.68 -5.58 19.92
C PRO A 90 17.11 -6.84 20.59
N SER A 91 17.98 -7.75 21.04
CA SER A 91 17.54 -8.87 21.88
C SER A 91 17.26 -8.38 23.29
N THR A 92 16.04 -8.58 23.79
CA THR A 92 15.67 -8.33 25.19
C THR A 92 15.54 -9.63 25.99
N ILE A 93 15.87 -10.78 25.38
CA ILE A 93 15.73 -12.10 26.00
C ILE A 93 17.03 -12.46 26.71
N GLU A 94 16.94 -12.69 28.02
CA GLU A 94 18.06 -13.15 28.84
C GLU A 94 18.62 -14.47 28.31
N GLY A 95 19.95 -14.58 28.18
CA GLY A 95 20.64 -15.77 27.64
C GLY A 95 20.74 -15.86 26.11
N VAL A 96 20.29 -14.81 25.39
CA VAL A 96 20.55 -14.60 23.96
C VAL A 96 21.47 -13.38 23.81
N GLU A 97 22.77 -13.59 24.08
CA GLU A 97 23.81 -12.59 23.82
C GLU A 97 24.09 -12.52 22.31
N ARG A 98 24.14 -11.29 21.76
CA ARG A 98 24.45 -11.13 20.34
C ARG A 98 25.94 -11.31 20.08
N SER A 99 26.27 -12.05 19.02
CA SER A 99 27.66 -12.21 18.57
C SER A 99 28.25 -10.92 17.99
N GLY A 100 27.40 -9.94 17.65
CA GLY A 100 27.78 -8.65 17.10
C GLY A 100 26.55 -7.83 16.69
N SER A 101 26.77 -6.79 15.87
CA SER A 101 25.70 -5.98 15.31
C SER A 101 25.26 -6.56 13.97
N ALA A 102 24.02 -7.04 13.86
CA ALA A 102 23.48 -7.52 12.58
C ALA A 102 23.48 -6.44 11.48
N ARG A 103 23.54 -5.15 11.85
CA ARG A 103 23.67 -4.03 10.89
C ARG A 103 24.98 -4.07 10.10
N GLU A 104 26.03 -4.71 10.62
CA GLU A 104 27.30 -4.84 9.90
C GLU A 104 27.15 -5.63 8.59
N LEU A 105 26.08 -6.40 8.41
CA LEU A 105 25.75 -7.04 7.12
C LEU A 105 25.63 -6.03 5.97
N LEU A 106 25.27 -4.77 6.26
CA LEU A 106 25.18 -3.71 5.25
C LEU A 106 26.56 -3.16 4.82
N ARG A 107 27.66 -3.58 5.45
CA ARG A 107 29.02 -3.26 4.97
C ARG A 107 29.34 -3.78 3.58
N ILE A 108 28.52 -4.69 3.04
CA ILE A 108 28.64 -5.11 1.64
C ILE A 108 28.56 -3.93 0.67
N PHE A 109 27.94 -2.81 1.05
CA PHE A 109 27.84 -1.60 0.22
C PHE A 109 29.08 -0.69 0.31
N SER A 110 30.01 -0.94 1.23
CA SER A 110 31.18 -0.08 1.45
C SER A 110 32.32 -0.37 0.48
N ASN A 111 33.03 0.67 0.06
CA ASN A 111 34.30 0.59 -0.68
C ASN A 111 34.23 -0.26 -1.96
N ARG A 112 33.12 -0.21 -2.69
CA ARG A 112 32.97 -0.94 -3.95
C ARG A 112 33.50 -0.12 -5.12
N PRO A 113 34.24 -0.74 -6.06
CA PRO A 113 34.73 -0.03 -7.24
C PRO A 113 33.56 0.35 -8.15
N PRO A 114 33.50 1.60 -8.65
CA PRO A 114 32.45 2.02 -9.56
C PRO A 114 32.51 1.31 -10.92
N ASN A 115 31.36 0.88 -11.43
CA ASN A 115 31.22 0.40 -12.79
C ASN A 115 30.94 1.48 -13.85
N ALA A 116 30.78 1.04 -15.11
CA ALA A 116 30.60 1.91 -16.27
C ALA A 116 29.36 2.83 -16.14
N ASN A 117 28.27 2.34 -15.55
CA ASN A 117 27.07 3.16 -15.33
C ASN A 117 27.37 4.31 -14.36
N HIS A 118 28.07 4.05 -13.26
CA HIS A 118 28.43 5.09 -12.29
C HIS A 118 29.31 6.17 -12.91
N HIS A 119 30.33 5.79 -13.68
CA HIS A 119 31.20 6.74 -14.37
C HIS A 119 30.44 7.57 -15.40
N LEU A 120 29.53 6.97 -16.15
CA LEU A 120 28.71 7.67 -17.12
C LEU A 120 27.80 8.70 -16.44
N ILE A 121 27.18 8.34 -15.31
CA ILE A 121 26.34 9.23 -14.51
C ILE A 121 27.20 10.35 -13.91
N ALA A 122 28.34 10.04 -13.31
CA ALA A 122 29.25 11.03 -12.75
C ALA A 122 29.75 12.03 -13.81
N ASP A 123 30.15 11.54 -14.99
CA ASP A 123 30.58 12.39 -16.11
C ASP A 123 29.44 13.32 -16.58
N TYR A 124 28.20 12.83 -16.62
CA TYR A 124 27.02 13.66 -16.92
C TYR A 124 26.83 14.76 -15.87
N LEU A 125 26.85 14.40 -14.58
CA LEU A 125 26.62 15.34 -13.48
C LEU A 125 27.71 16.42 -13.45
N LEU A 126 28.98 16.04 -13.59
CA LEU A 126 30.11 16.97 -13.61
C LEU A 126 30.08 17.89 -14.84
N LYS A 127 29.69 17.38 -16.02
CA LYS A 127 29.68 18.17 -17.25
C LYS A 127 28.55 19.17 -17.32
N TYR A 128 27.36 18.80 -16.84
CA TYR A 128 26.14 19.60 -17.02
C TYR A 128 25.57 20.18 -15.73
N HIS A 129 26.19 19.89 -14.57
CA HIS A 129 25.65 20.23 -13.25
C HIS A 129 24.18 19.81 -13.11
N GLY A 130 23.91 18.55 -13.46
CA GLY A 130 22.57 17.95 -13.43
C GLY A 130 22.19 17.36 -12.08
N TRP A 131 21.05 16.66 -12.05
CA TRP A 131 20.53 15.98 -10.86
C TRP A 131 20.41 14.47 -11.07
N CYS A 132 20.79 13.70 -10.05
CA CYS A 132 20.57 12.27 -9.96
C CYS A 132 19.91 11.94 -8.62
N ILE A 133 18.80 11.23 -8.65
CA ILE A 133 18.10 10.72 -7.47
C ILE A 133 18.41 9.23 -7.38
N THR A 134 18.81 8.75 -6.21
CA THR A 134 19.12 7.33 -6.02
C THR A 134 18.60 6.76 -4.71
N THR A 135 18.18 5.49 -4.78
CA THR A 135 17.84 4.64 -3.63
C THR A 135 19.01 3.74 -3.19
N ASN A 136 20.17 3.85 -3.85
CA ASN A 136 21.33 3.02 -3.54
C ASN A 136 22.02 3.50 -2.26
N PHE A 137 22.47 2.54 -1.46
CA PHE A 137 23.26 2.81 -0.25
C PHE A 137 24.74 3.05 -0.57
N ASP A 138 25.27 2.40 -1.61
CA ASP A 138 26.68 2.48 -2.03
C ASP A 138 27.07 3.89 -2.50
N ASP A 139 28.35 4.22 -2.40
CA ASP A 139 28.95 5.52 -2.77
C ASP A 139 29.64 5.49 -4.15
N CYS A 140 29.21 4.60 -5.06
CA CYS A 140 29.94 4.38 -6.31
C CYS A 140 29.86 5.57 -7.29
N ILE A 141 28.76 6.34 -7.31
CA ILE A 141 28.65 7.51 -8.20
C ILE A 141 29.59 8.62 -7.70
N GLU A 142 29.63 8.81 -6.39
CA GLU A 142 30.46 9.75 -5.66
C GLU A 142 31.94 9.46 -5.93
N GLN A 143 32.36 8.20 -5.73
CA GLN A 143 33.71 7.73 -6.05
C GLN A 143 34.04 7.92 -7.53
N ALA A 144 33.11 7.63 -8.45
CA ALA A 144 33.32 7.81 -9.89
C ALA A 144 33.54 9.27 -10.29
N GLY A 145 32.94 10.21 -9.54
CA GLY A 145 33.15 11.66 -9.66
C GLY A 145 34.33 12.19 -8.85
N ASN A 146 35.13 11.31 -8.24
CA ASN A 146 36.20 11.65 -7.30
C ASN A 146 35.72 12.55 -6.15
N HIS A 147 34.48 12.38 -5.69
CA HIS A 147 33.85 13.18 -4.64
C HIS A 147 33.76 14.68 -4.92
N HIS A 148 33.74 15.09 -6.21
CA HIS A 148 33.47 16.48 -6.61
C HIS A 148 31.98 16.75 -6.91
N ILE A 149 31.11 15.77 -6.63
CA ILE A 149 29.67 15.87 -6.84
C ILE A 149 29.02 16.05 -5.47
N PRO A 150 28.25 17.13 -5.24
CA PRO A 150 27.56 17.33 -3.97
C PRO A 150 26.48 16.27 -3.76
N VAL A 151 26.34 15.79 -2.53
CA VAL A 151 25.41 14.70 -2.17
C VAL A 151 24.45 15.19 -1.10
N HIS A 152 23.18 15.28 -1.47
CA HIS A 152 22.07 15.74 -0.65
C HIS A 152 21.46 14.53 0.06
N VAL A 153 21.49 14.55 1.40
CA VAL A 153 21.11 13.41 2.24
C VAL A 153 20.43 13.91 3.53
N ILE A 154 19.75 13.02 4.25
CA ILE A 154 19.30 13.29 5.61
C ILE A 154 20.35 12.75 6.58
N ASP A 155 20.86 13.61 7.44
CA ASP A 155 21.75 13.22 8.53
C ASP A 155 20.99 12.30 9.51
N PRO A 156 21.52 11.09 9.81
CA PRO A 156 20.78 10.08 10.56
C PRO A 156 20.63 10.43 12.05
N ASP A 157 21.51 11.26 12.62
CA ASP A 157 21.54 11.60 14.04
C ASP A 157 20.65 12.80 14.35
N THR A 158 20.77 13.85 13.53
CA THR A 158 20.04 15.10 13.67
C THR A 158 18.67 15.06 12.99
N LYS A 159 18.46 14.12 12.05
CA LYS A 159 17.29 14.06 11.14
C LYS A 159 17.11 15.34 10.33
N THR A 160 18.19 16.08 10.10
CA THR A 160 18.19 17.31 9.31
C THR A 160 18.80 17.08 7.93
N PHE A 161 18.51 18.00 7.01
CA PHE A 161 19.05 17.96 5.66
C PHE A 161 20.52 18.38 5.66
N ASP A 162 21.37 17.57 5.02
CA ASP A 162 22.81 17.79 4.89
C ASP A 162 23.27 17.63 3.44
N ILE A 163 24.40 18.27 3.11
CA ILE A 163 25.04 18.19 1.80
C ILE A 163 26.50 17.79 1.99
N LEU A 164 26.85 16.56 1.64
CA LEU A 164 28.23 16.10 1.60
C LEU A 164 28.95 16.67 0.37
N TYR A 165 30.27 16.81 0.48
CA TYR A 165 31.15 17.33 -0.58
C TYR A 165 30.78 18.74 -1.05
N ARG A 166 30.36 19.58 -0.08
CA ARG A 166 29.97 20.95 -0.32
C ARG A 166 31.17 21.85 -0.64
N GLU A 167 31.07 22.63 -1.71
CA GLU A 167 31.98 23.72 -2.04
C GLU A 167 31.27 25.09 -1.93
N TYR A 168 30.21 25.36 -2.71
CA TYR A 168 29.35 26.57 -2.62
C TYR A 168 27.95 26.40 -3.26
N GLY A 169 26.88 26.78 -2.52
CA GLY A 169 25.56 27.14 -3.09
C GLY A 169 24.92 26.16 -4.07
N GLU A 170 25.07 24.86 -3.84
CA GLU A 170 24.86 23.80 -4.82
C GLU A 170 23.38 23.56 -5.11
N ASP A 171 22.98 23.85 -6.36
CA ASP A 171 21.68 23.51 -6.96
C ASP A 171 21.83 22.42 -8.03
N TRP A 172 22.64 21.40 -7.71
CA TRP A 172 22.88 20.22 -8.53
C TRP A 172 23.41 19.07 -7.66
N GLY A 173 23.57 17.86 -8.23
CA GLY A 173 24.24 16.74 -7.58
C GLY A 173 23.38 15.49 -7.40
N ILE A 174 23.69 14.72 -6.36
CA ILE A 174 23.04 13.43 -6.06
C ILE A 174 22.08 13.61 -4.88
N ILE A 175 20.88 13.07 -4.96
CA ILE A 175 19.91 13.01 -3.87
C ILE A 175 19.77 11.55 -3.44
N LYS A 176 20.23 11.21 -2.23
CA LYS A 176 20.16 9.85 -1.70
C LYS A 176 18.98 9.70 -0.74
N VAL A 177 17.92 9.06 -1.21
CA VAL A 177 16.65 8.99 -0.47
C VAL A 177 16.68 7.99 0.69
N HIS A 178 17.56 6.98 0.63
CA HIS A 178 17.70 5.95 1.69
C HIS A 178 18.98 6.11 2.52
N GLY A 179 19.64 7.27 2.46
CA GLY A 179 20.92 7.50 3.14
C GLY A 179 22.12 7.03 2.33
N THR A 180 23.30 7.04 2.97
CA THR A 180 24.57 6.68 2.36
C THR A 180 25.42 5.82 3.29
N ILE A 181 26.16 4.86 2.72
CA ILE A 181 27.07 3.99 3.49
C ILE A 181 28.21 4.76 4.16
N GLU A 182 28.52 5.96 3.68
CA GLU A 182 29.51 6.86 4.29
C GLU A 182 29.14 7.30 5.71
N HIS A 183 27.84 7.35 6.04
CA HIS A 183 27.37 7.58 7.41
C HIS A 183 27.39 6.31 8.28
N GLY A 184 28.01 5.24 7.78
CA GLY A 184 28.06 3.93 8.40
C GLY A 184 26.75 3.15 8.27
N CYS A 185 26.77 1.88 8.69
CA CYS A 185 25.62 0.99 8.57
C CYS A 185 24.39 1.42 9.40
N SER A 186 24.59 2.24 10.43
CA SER A 186 23.51 2.83 11.24
C SER A 186 22.80 3.99 10.55
N GLY A 187 23.45 4.63 9.57
CA GLY A 187 22.92 5.78 8.84
C GLY A 187 22.07 5.42 7.62
N LEU A 188 21.90 4.12 7.32
CA LEU A 188 21.12 3.64 6.19
C LEU A 188 19.64 3.51 6.55
N GLY A 189 18.77 4.16 5.78
CA GLY A 189 17.31 4.04 5.84
C GLY A 189 16.83 2.74 5.22
N ALA A 190 17.34 1.61 5.72
CA ALA A 190 17.15 0.30 5.14
C ALA A 190 16.03 -0.51 5.81
N THR A 191 15.44 -0.02 6.90
CA THR A 191 14.40 -0.75 7.65
C THR A 191 13.00 -0.23 7.35
N LEU A 192 11.99 -1.07 7.62
CA LEU A 192 10.60 -0.66 7.48
C LEU A 192 10.25 0.51 8.40
N ALA A 193 10.80 0.55 9.61
CA ALA A 193 10.60 1.64 10.56
C ALA A 193 11.16 2.98 10.06
N ASP A 194 12.22 2.96 9.25
CA ASP A 194 12.77 4.18 8.65
C ASP A 194 11.88 4.70 7.49
N LEU A 195 11.21 3.79 6.78
CA LEU A 195 10.47 4.09 5.55
C LEU A 195 8.96 4.24 5.75
N GLU A 196 8.39 3.75 6.86
CA GLU A 196 6.93 3.72 7.08
C GLU A 196 6.29 5.12 7.12
N HIS A 197 7.07 6.15 7.46
CA HIS A 197 6.64 7.55 7.47
C HIS A 197 6.80 8.24 6.10
N GLY A 198 7.31 7.53 5.10
CA GLY A 198 7.64 8.05 3.77
C GLY A 198 8.88 8.94 3.77
N LEU A 199 9.11 9.62 2.64
CA LEU A 199 10.25 10.52 2.48
C LEU A 199 10.16 11.73 3.43
N ALA A 200 11.31 12.15 3.97
CA ALA A 200 11.40 13.37 4.76
C ALA A 200 10.95 14.60 3.95
N GLU A 201 10.28 15.57 4.59
CA GLU A 201 9.67 16.72 3.91
C GLU A 201 10.70 17.58 3.14
N ALA A 202 11.91 17.72 3.68
CA ALA A 202 13.01 18.41 3.01
C ALA A 202 13.39 17.71 1.69
N ILE A 203 13.46 16.38 1.69
CA ILE A 203 13.72 15.59 0.47
C ILE A 203 12.55 15.70 -0.49
N LYS A 204 11.29 15.61 -0.03
CA LYS A 204 10.12 15.80 -0.89
C LYS A 204 10.15 17.15 -1.61
N THR A 205 10.44 18.22 -0.86
CA THR A 205 10.56 19.59 -1.39
C THR A 205 11.67 19.69 -2.43
N LEU A 206 12.85 19.11 -2.15
CA LEU A 206 13.95 19.09 -3.11
C LEU A 206 13.59 18.31 -4.38
N LEU A 207 12.99 17.12 -4.23
CA LEU A 207 12.56 16.32 -5.36
C LEU A 207 11.46 17.05 -6.17
N GLU A 208 10.57 17.82 -5.54
CA GLU A 208 9.62 18.72 -6.22
C GLU A 208 10.32 19.76 -7.07
N GLN A 209 11.27 20.48 -6.48
CA GLN A 209 12.04 21.51 -7.18
C GLN A 209 12.79 20.93 -8.38
N VAL A 210 13.52 19.83 -8.17
CA VAL A 210 14.33 19.18 -9.20
C VAL A 210 13.46 18.64 -10.35
N THR A 211 12.37 17.93 -10.02
CA THR A 211 11.48 17.38 -11.06
C THR A 211 10.71 18.45 -11.81
N ALA A 212 10.35 19.57 -11.18
CA ALA A 212 9.66 20.67 -11.84
C ALA A 212 10.53 21.41 -12.87
N GLN A 213 11.86 21.39 -12.69
CA GLN A 213 12.82 22.00 -13.61
C GLN A 213 13.26 21.07 -14.75
N ALA A 214 12.86 19.80 -14.70
CA ALA A 214 13.28 18.79 -15.66
C ALA A 214 12.41 18.81 -16.93
N ASP A 215 13.05 18.73 -18.10
CA ASP A 215 12.36 18.41 -19.35
C ASP A 215 12.10 16.90 -19.46
N LEU A 216 13.06 16.11 -18.95
CA LEU A 216 13.02 14.64 -18.98
C LEU A 216 13.49 14.04 -17.66
N MET A 217 12.71 13.11 -17.13
CA MET A 217 13.09 12.20 -16.06
C MET A 217 13.46 10.85 -16.68
N VAL A 218 14.60 10.28 -16.31
CA VAL A 218 15.04 8.96 -16.78
C VAL A 218 15.26 8.00 -15.63
N VAL A 219 14.54 6.89 -15.67
CA VAL A 219 14.61 5.81 -14.67
C VAL A 219 15.50 4.68 -15.21
N ALA A 220 16.57 4.35 -14.48
CA ALA A 220 17.52 3.28 -14.82
C ALA A 220 17.89 2.47 -13.57
N GLY A 221 18.18 1.18 -13.70
CA GLY A 221 18.46 0.28 -12.57
C GLY A 221 17.38 0.17 -11.47
N TYR A 222 16.26 0.87 -11.59
CA TYR A 222 15.21 0.93 -10.58
C TYR A 222 14.03 0.04 -11.00
N SER A 223 13.64 -0.87 -10.11
CA SER A 223 12.50 -1.78 -10.30
C SER A 223 11.15 -1.10 -9.99
N GLY A 224 11.19 0.00 -9.24
CA GLY A 224 10.00 0.61 -8.66
C GLY A 224 9.32 -0.22 -7.57
N THR A 225 10.10 -1.01 -6.82
CA THR A 225 9.60 -1.78 -5.68
C THR A 225 9.63 -1.01 -4.35
N ASP A 226 10.01 0.27 -4.33
CA ASP A 226 10.08 1.09 -3.11
C ASP A 226 8.73 1.78 -2.87
N HIS A 227 7.81 1.03 -2.23
CA HIS A 227 6.40 1.44 -2.15
C HIS A 227 6.10 2.46 -1.06
N PHE A 228 6.87 2.47 0.03
CA PHE A 228 6.56 3.24 1.23
C PHE A 228 7.01 4.70 1.13
N ASP A 229 7.83 5.02 0.15
CA ASP A 229 8.55 6.28 0.04
C ASP A 229 8.48 6.86 -1.39
N VAL A 230 9.36 6.50 -2.33
CA VAL A 230 9.43 7.10 -3.68
C VAL A 230 8.12 6.90 -4.44
N ASN A 231 7.55 5.69 -4.41
CA ASN A 231 6.26 5.46 -5.08
C ASN A 231 5.08 6.13 -4.36
N HIS A 232 5.16 6.36 -3.04
CA HIS A 232 4.15 7.13 -2.33
C HIS A 232 4.18 8.58 -2.80
N TRP A 233 5.37 9.17 -2.88
CA TRP A 233 5.61 10.52 -3.40
C TRP A 233 5.19 10.67 -4.89
N ILE A 234 5.44 9.67 -5.74
CA ILE A 234 4.94 9.67 -7.13
C ILE A 234 3.40 9.62 -7.18
N ARG A 235 2.77 8.81 -6.31
CA ARG A 235 1.30 8.69 -6.25
C ARG A 235 0.60 9.99 -5.85
N GLU A 236 1.21 10.78 -4.97
CA GLU A 236 0.68 12.09 -4.57
C GLU A 236 0.51 13.04 -5.78
N ARG A 237 1.26 12.84 -6.86
CA ARG A 237 1.30 13.70 -8.06
C ARG A 237 0.47 13.20 -9.24
N TRP A 238 -0.34 12.18 -9.01
CA TRP A 238 -1.15 11.55 -10.03
C TRP A 238 -2.18 12.50 -10.66
N ASN A 239 -2.08 12.75 -11.98
CA ASN A 239 -2.90 13.70 -12.78
C ASN A 239 -2.63 15.19 -12.55
N GLU A 240 -1.43 15.56 -12.11
CA GLU A 240 -0.99 16.94 -12.25
C GLU A 240 -0.66 17.24 -13.72
N ASP A 241 -1.00 18.43 -14.20
CA ASP A 241 -0.63 18.87 -15.54
C ASP A 241 0.87 19.24 -15.51
N ARG A 242 1.71 18.38 -16.08
CA ARG A 242 3.16 18.52 -16.01
C ARG A 242 3.79 18.38 -17.39
N ALA A 243 4.76 19.25 -17.67
CA ALA A 243 5.52 19.25 -18.92
C ALA A 243 6.63 18.19 -18.95
N THR A 244 7.17 17.82 -17.78
CA THR A 244 8.25 16.83 -17.64
C THR A 244 7.80 15.47 -18.16
N ARG A 245 8.61 14.87 -19.03
CA ARG A 245 8.36 13.54 -19.60
C ARG A 245 9.20 12.48 -18.92
N LEU A 246 8.80 11.22 -19.02
CA LEU A 246 9.46 10.10 -18.38
C LEU A 246 9.98 9.09 -19.40
N VAL A 247 11.24 8.68 -19.30
CA VAL A 247 11.72 7.46 -19.94
C VAL A 247 12.14 6.44 -18.89
N TRP A 248 11.70 5.20 -19.08
CA TRP A 248 12.10 4.06 -18.25
C TRP A 248 12.98 3.11 -19.05
N ILE A 249 14.18 2.83 -18.56
CA ILE A 249 15.06 1.83 -19.14
C ILE A 249 14.69 0.46 -18.57
N GLY A 250 14.15 -0.40 -19.43
CA GLY A 250 13.80 -1.78 -19.11
C GLY A 250 15.00 -2.69 -19.27
N HIS A 251 15.46 -3.27 -18.17
CA HIS A 251 16.59 -4.22 -18.12
C HIS A 251 16.14 -5.58 -18.64
N SER A 252 16.09 -5.74 -19.96
CA SER A 252 15.90 -7.03 -20.61
C SER A 252 16.87 -7.13 -21.78
N SER A 253 17.54 -8.28 -21.89
CA SER A 253 18.38 -8.62 -23.04
C SER A 253 17.55 -8.88 -24.31
N GLU A 254 16.24 -9.07 -24.19
CA GLU A 254 15.32 -9.21 -25.31
C GLU A 254 14.57 -7.90 -25.55
N VAL A 255 14.69 -7.34 -26.77
CA VAL A 255 13.78 -6.30 -27.25
C VAL A 255 12.41 -6.94 -27.41
N LYS A 256 11.58 -6.89 -26.35
CA LYS A 256 10.17 -7.24 -26.48
C LYS A 256 9.46 -6.02 -27.05
N PRO A 257 8.87 -6.08 -28.25
CA PRO A 257 7.93 -5.07 -28.72
C PRO A 257 6.65 -5.22 -27.90
N GLU A 258 6.69 -4.82 -26.62
CA GLU A 258 5.47 -4.59 -25.88
C GLU A 258 4.85 -3.31 -26.45
N TYR A 259 3.93 -3.50 -27.40
CA TYR A 259 2.88 -2.53 -27.60
C TYR A 259 2.16 -2.43 -26.27
N TRP A 260 2.54 -1.43 -25.47
CA TRP A 260 1.86 -1.09 -24.23
C TRP A 260 0.40 -0.77 -24.58
N ARG A 261 -0.46 -1.78 -24.49
CA ARG A 261 -1.90 -1.61 -24.52
C ARG A 261 -2.32 -1.48 -23.06
N PRO A 262 -2.85 -0.32 -22.65
CA PRO A 262 -3.33 -0.11 -21.30
C PRO A 262 -4.34 -1.18 -20.84
N ASP A 263 -5.02 -1.86 -21.78
CA ASP A 263 -6.08 -2.84 -21.48
C ASP A 263 -5.57 -4.15 -20.86
N ASP A 264 -4.28 -4.52 -20.96
CA ASP A 264 -3.87 -5.91 -20.65
C ASP A 264 -3.04 -6.07 -19.35
N GLN A 265 -2.51 -4.99 -18.75
CA GLN A 265 -1.65 -5.08 -17.54
C GLN A 265 -1.78 -3.88 -16.56
N GLU A 266 -3.00 -3.38 -16.27
CA GLU A 266 -3.23 -2.28 -15.30
C GLU A 266 -2.80 -2.60 -13.84
N ASN A 267 -2.39 -3.84 -13.52
CA ASN A 267 -2.00 -4.29 -12.17
C ASN A 267 -0.50 -4.26 -11.87
N ARG A 268 0.36 -3.77 -12.78
CA ARG A 268 1.78 -3.56 -12.47
C ARG A 268 2.00 -2.15 -11.93
N GLU A 269 1.65 -1.96 -10.65
CA GLU A 269 2.38 -0.98 -9.83
C GLU A 269 3.86 -1.37 -9.94
N PRO A 270 4.75 -0.45 -10.38
CA PRO A 270 4.73 1.00 -10.21
C PRO A 270 4.46 1.82 -11.49
N MET A 271 4.59 1.21 -12.67
CA MET A 271 4.68 1.94 -13.94
C MET A 271 3.42 2.75 -14.28
N VAL A 272 2.25 2.27 -13.85
CA VAL A 272 0.99 3.00 -14.01
C VAL A 272 1.10 4.36 -13.35
N TYR A 273 1.46 4.43 -12.05
CA TYR A 273 1.55 5.69 -11.30
C TYR A 273 2.60 6.64 -11.83
N TRP A 274 3.72 6.09 -12.27
CA TRP A 274 4.77 6.87 -12.90
C TRP A 274 4.26 7.49 -14.21
N GLN A 275 3.57 6.73 -15.07
CA GLN A 275 3.06 7.26 -16.34
C GLN A 275 2.16 8.50 -16.17
N GLY A 276 1.27 8.50 -15.18
CA GLY A 276 0.33 9.61 -14.93
C GLY A 276 0.82 10.68 -13.95
N ALA A 277 2.03 10.55 -13.41
CA ALA A 277 2.71 11.61 -12.67
C ALA A 277 3.55 12.54 -13.57
N PHE A 278 3.74 12.16 -14.84
CA PHE A 278 4.52 12.90 -15.83
C PHE A 278 3.68 13.18 -17.09
N GLY A 279 4.13 14.11 -17.95
CA GLY A 279 3.49 14.50 -19.22
C GLY A 279 3.51 13.43 -20.32
N GLY A 280 3.86 12.20 -19.96
CA GLY A 280 3.98 11.04 -20.85
C GLY A 280 5.16 10.16 -20.44
N MET A 281 5.00 8.85 -20.66
CA MET A 281 6.03 7.85 -20.39
C MET A 281 6.36 7.04 -21.63
N LYS A 282 7.64 6.71 -21.80
CA LYS A 282 8.12 5.73 -22.76
C LYS A 282 9.07 4.75 -22.11
N ILE A 283 9.19 3.56 -22.67
CA ILE A 283 10.06 2.50 -22.17
C ILE A 283 11.02 2.12 -23.29
N GLN A 284 12.30 1.99 -22.95
CA GLN A 284 13.34 1.54 -23.86
C GLN A 284 14.03 0.32 -23.25
N TYR A 285 14.12 -0.76 -24.02
CA TYR A 285 14.81 -1.98 -23.60
C TYR A 285 16.21 -2.04 -24.20
N GLY A 286 17.16 -2.54 -23.42
CA GLY A 286 18.56 -2.71 -23.85
C GLY A 286 19.55 -2.53 -22.70
N PRO A 287 20.86 -2.64 -22.97
CA PRO A 287 21.91 -2.44 -21.98
C PRO A 287 21.88 -1.02 -21.41
N THR A 288 21.88 -0.90 -20.09
CA THR A 288 21.73 0.38 -19.38
C THR A 288 22.75 1.41 -19.81
N ALA A 289 24.02 1.01 -19.85
CA ALA A 289 25.13 1.91 -20.18
C ALA A 289 25.02 2.47 -21.61
N GLU A 290 24.63 1.64 -22.58
CA GLU A 290 24.47 2.06 -23.98
C GLU A 290 23.29 3.03 -24.15
N LEU A 291 22.18 2.74 -23.48
CA LEU A 291 20.97 3.55 -23.54
C LEU A 291 21.18 4.91 -22.84
N LEU A 292 21.80 4.91 -21.65
CA LEU A 292 22.17 6.15 -20.97
C LEU A 292 23.20 6.95 -21.76
N SER A 293 24.20 6.29 -22.36
CA SER A 293 25.21 6.97 -23.19
C SER A 293 24.57 7.69 -24.36
N SER A 294 23.69 6.99 -25.08
CA SER A 294 22.98 7.53 -26.24
C SER A 294 22.03 8.67 -25.87
N LEU A 295 21.33 8.54 -24.74
CA LEU A 295 20.42 9.56 -24.23
C LEU A 295 21.17 10.83 -23.81
N LEU A 296 22.24 10.69 -23.01
CA LEU A 296 22.94 11.81 -22.36
C LEU A 296 24.02 12.43 -23.26
N GLY A 297 24.37 11.77 -24.37
CA GLY A 297 25.49 12.19 -25.22
C GLY A 297 26.84 12.13 -24.49
N ILE A 298 26.96 11.19 -23.54
CA ILE A 298 28.18 10.92 -22.78
C ILE A 298 28.74 9.58 -23.25
N PRO A 299 30.03 9.47 -23.63
CA PRO A 299 30.61 8.21 -24.07
C PRO A 299 30.66 7.18 -22.93
N ASN A 300 30.31 5.94 -23.22
CA ASN A 300 30.46 4.84 -22.26
C ASN A 300 31.95 4.48 -22.07
N ARG A 301 32.32 4.02 -20.87
CA ARG A 301 33.67 3.54 -20.54
C ARG A 301 33.67 2.03 -20.44
N THR A 302 34.69 1.38 -21.02
CA THR A 302 34.96 -0.04 -20.78
C THR A 302 35.91 -0.15 -19.59
N LEU A 303 35.50 -0.88 -18.57
CA LEU A 303 36.31 -1.11 -17.37
C LEU A 303 36.77 -2.57 -17.32
N ALA A 304 37.91 -2.80 -16.68
CA ALA A 304 38.40 -4.14 -16.44
C ALA A 304 37.56 -4.80 -15.34
N ASP A 305 37.31 -6.09 -15.51
CA ASP A 305 36.71 -6.91 -14.46
C ASP A 305 37.71 -7.06 -13.30
N THR A 306 37.22 -7.02 -12.06
CA THR A 306 38.06 -7.22 -10.86
C THR A 306 38.53 -8.66 -10.72
N GLY A 307 37.89 -9.60 -11.44
CA GLY A 307 38.13 -11.04 -11.28
C GLY A 307 37.53 -11.60 -10.00
N GLU A 308 36.81 -10.79 -9.22
CA GLU A 308 36.01 -11.25 -8.09
C GLU A 308 34.80 -12.06 -8.59
N SER A 309 34.39 -13.05 -7.79
CA SER A 309 33.18 -13.81 -8.09
C SER A 309 31.95 -12.89 -7.98
N ASN A 310 30.99 -13.06 -8.90
CA ASN A 310 29.72 -12.31 -8.89
C ASN A 310 28.93 -12.42 -7.56
N ASP A 311 29.22 -13.43 -6.74
CA ASP A 311 28.56 -13.70 -5.45
C ASP A 311 29.49 -13.45 -4.24
N TRP A 312 30.56 -12.66 -4.37
CA TRP A 312 31.49 -12.35 -3.27
C TRP A 312 30.77 -11.89 -2.00
N TRP A 313 29.70 -11.12 -2.16
CA TRP A 313 28.91 -10.55 -1.07
C TRP A 313 28.23 -11.62 -0.22
N ARG A 314 27.90 -12.80 -0.77
CA ARG A 314 27.34 -13.92 0.00
C ARG A 314 28.34 -14.46 1.02
N ILE A 315 29.62 -14.46 0.66
CA ILE A 315 30.72 -14.84 1.56
C ILE A 315 30.93 -13.71 2.58
N ALA A 316 30.92 -12.45 2.14
CA ALA A 316 31.09 -11.31 3.04
C ALA A 316 30.00 -11.23 4.13
N LEU A 317 28.75 -11.60 3.83
CA LEU A 317 27.66 -11.66 4.83
C LEU A 317 28.02 -12.58 6.00
N THR A 318 28.66 -13.73 5.75
CA THR A 318 29.07 -14.67 6.82
C THR A 318 30.31 -14.18 7.56
N GLU A 319 31.16 -13.38 6.94
CA GLU A 319 32.33 -12.78 7.59
C GLU A 319 31.94 -11.59 8.49
N TYR A 320 31.00 -10.76 8.06
CA TYR A 320 30.60 -9.54 8.79
C TYR A 320 29.74 -9.82 10.01
N TYR A 321 28.92 -10.87 9.97
CA TYR A 321 28.07 -11.23 11.11
C TYR A 321 27.67 -12.69 11.05
N ILE A 322 27.95 -13.44 12.11
CA ILE A 322 27.56 -14.85 12.26
C ILE A 322 26.48 -14.96 13.33
N PRO A 323 25.20 -15.13 12.98
CA PRO A 323 24.16 -15.33 13.97
C PRO A 323 24.34 -16.70 14.65
N THR A 324 24.24 -16.71 15.97
CA THR A 324 24.12 -17.93 16.76
C THR A 324 22.80 -18.66 16.45
N GLU A 325 22.72 -19.96 16.74
CA GLU A 325 21.45 -20.71 16.58
C GLU A 325 20.29 -20.05 17.34
N LYS A 326 20.54 -19.52 18.55
CA LYS A 326 19.52 -18.83 19.36
C LYS A 326 19.01 -17.57 18.66
N GLU A 327 19.90 -16.79 18.06
CA GLU A 327 19.53 -15.60 17.29
C GLU A 327 18.74 -15.94 16.03
N LYS A 328 19.07 -17.06 15.36
CA LYS A 328 18.31 -17.56 14.22
C LYS A 328 16.87 -17.87 14.61
N TYR A 329 16.65 -18.66 15.67
CA TYR A 329 15.29 -18.96 16.16
C TYR A 329 14.53 -17.70 16.59
N LEU A 330 15.18 -16.77 17.30
CA LEU A 330 14.56 -15.51 17.70
C LEU A 330 14.12 -14.66 16.49
N THR A 331 15.00 -14.53 15.50
CA THR A 331 14.71 -13.76 14.27
C THR A 331 13.62 -14.45 13.45
N SER A 332 13.64 -15.79 13.34
CA SER A 332 12.56 -16.58 12.75
C SER A 332 11.22 -16.35 13.42
N THR A 333 11.15 -16.39 14.76
CA THR A 333 9.91 -16.13 15.51
C THR A 333 9.37 -14.73 15.24
N ARG A 334 10.23 -13.71 15.32
CA ARG A 334 9.85 -12.31 15.08
C ARG A 334 9.29 -12.12 13.67
N LEU A 335 10.02 -12.61 12.68
CA LEU A 335 9.64 -12.47 11.28
C LEU A 335 8.35 -13.24 10.96
N ALA A 336 8.26 -14.52 11.36
CA ALA A 336 7.06 -15.33 11.16
C ALA A 336 5.83 -14.71 11.86
N SER A 337 5.98 -14.24 13.10
CA SER A 337 4.90 -13.60 13.85
C SER A 337 4.40 -12.33 13.16
N SER A 338 5.32 -11.48 12.68
CA SER A 338 4.97 -10.25 11.97
C SER A 338 4.28 -10.47 10.62
N MET A 339 4.41 -11.68 10.05
CA MET A 339 3.78 -12.09 8.79
C MET A 339 2.47 -12.87 9.00
N GLY A 340 2.01 -13.02 10.24
CA GLY A 340 0.83 -13.83 10.56
C GLY A 340 1.04 -15.34 10.49
N LEU A 341 2.30 -15.81 10.39
CA LEU A 341 2.65 -17.24 10.38
C LEU A 341 2.75 -17.79 11.82
N GLY A 342 1.64 -17.71 12.55
CA GLY A 342 1.59 -17.99 14.00
C GLY A 342 2.10 -19.39 14.39
N GLN A 343 1.83 -20.41 13.58
CA GLN A 343 2.30 -21.78 13.83
C GLN A 343 3.83 -21.88 13.77
N LEU A 344 4.42 -21.35 12.69
CA LEU A 344 5.87 -21.30 12.53
C LEU A 344 6.52 -20.45 13.65
N ALA A 345 5.89 -19.32 14.00
CA ALA A 345 6.39 -18.47 15.08
C ALA A 345 6.42 -19.19 16.44
N GLU A 346 5.35 -19.93 16.77
CA GLU A 346 5.25 -20.71 18.00
C GLU A 346 6.25 -21.86 18.02
N GLU A 347 6.44 -22.57 16.91
CA GLU A 347 7.42 -23.63 16.77
C GLU A 347 8.85 -23.12 17.03
N GLN A 348 9.24 -22.03 16.37
CA GLN A 348 10.55 -21.41 16.52
C GLN A 348 10.77 -20.89 17.96
N LEU A 349 9.73 -20.35 18.60
CA LEU A 349 9.79 -19.87 19.99
C LEU A 349 10.01 -21.03 20.98
N ARG A 350 9.39 -22.19 20.74
CA ARG A 350 9.61 -23.39 21.56
C ARG A 350 11.03 -23.93 21.41
N TYR A 351 11.56 -23.96 20.18
CA TYR A 351 12.95 -24.34 19.95
C TYR A 351 13.93 -23.38 20.66
N LEU A 352 13.69 -22.07 20.59
CA LEU A 352 14.45 -21.07 21.33
C LEU A 352 14.41 -21.34 22.85
N LYS A 353 13.21 -21.56 23.42
CA LYS A 353 13.04 -21.83 24.85
C LYS A 353 13.83 -23.06 25.31
N ARG A 354 13.74 -24.17 24.57
CA ARG A 354 14.47 -25.41 24.91
C ARG A 354 15.99 -25.24 24.82
N ARG A 355 16.48 -24.46 23.85
CA ARG A 355 17.90 -24.12 23.72
C ARG A 355 18.39 -23.22 24.86
N LEU A 356 17.54 -22.37 25.42
CA LEU A 356 17.87 -21.62 26.63
C LEU A 356 17.92 -22.53 27.86
N GLU A 357 17.09 -23.58 27.90
CA GLU A 357 17.00 -24.55 28.99
C GLU A 357 18.04 -25.71 28.90
N ASN A 358 18.87 -25.75 27.84
CA ASN A 358 19.85 -26.83 27.55
C ASN A 358 19.24 -28.26 27.51
N ASP A 359 17.99 -28.38 27.07
CA ASP A 359 17.31 -29.68 26.95
C ASP A 359 17.65 -30.37 25.62
N ASN A 360 18.40 -31.48 25.69
CA ASN A 360 18.89 -32.25 24.53
C ASN A 360 17.94 -33.35 24.03
N LEU A 361 16.75 -33.51 24.63
CA LEU A 361 15.78 -34.53 24.21
C LEU A 361 14.98 -34.05 22.98
N LEU A 362 15.56 -34.23 21.80
CA LEU A 362 14.89 -34.10 20.51
C LEU A 362 13.83 -35.20 20.34
N VAL A 363 12.64 -35.00 20.89
CA VAL A 363 11.44 -35.75 20.47
C VAL A 363 10.66 -34.84 19.51
N PRO A 364 10.53 -35.20 18.22
CA PRO A 364 9.62 -34.52 17.31
C PRO A 364 8.21 -34.60 17.89
N PHE A 365 7.56 -33.46 18.07
CA PHE A 365 6.14 -33.46 18.40
C PHE A 365 5.37 -33.68 17.09
N GLU A 366 4.63 -34.79 16.98
CA GLU A 366 3.57 -34.90 15.98
C GLU A 366 2.52 -33.84 16.32
N ALA A 367 2.54 -32.73 15.58
CA ALA A 367 1.52 -31.69 15.71
C ALA A 367 0.14 -32.34 15.63
N GLU A 368 -0.69 -32.20 16.68
CA GLU A 368 -2.10 -32.52 16.57
C GLU A 368 -2.69 -31.65 15.44
N ILE A 369 -2.97 -32.31 14.32
CA ILE A 369 -3.34 -31.75 13.01
C ILE A 369 -4.78 -31.19 13.04
N TYR A 370 -5.11 -30.30 13.97
CA TYR A 370 -6.47 -29.81 14.14
C TYR A 370 -6.71 -28.33 13.78
N TYR A 371 -5.66 -27.51 13.60
CA TYR A 371 -5.85 -26.11 13.18
C TYR A 371 -5.30 -25.76 11.78
N SER A 372 -4.21 -26.41 11.34
CA SER A 372 -3.64 -26.21 10.00
C SER A 372 -4.50 -26.81 8.88
N ARG A 373 -5.22 -27.91 9.15
CA ARG A 373 -6.23 -28.45 8.22
C ARG A 373 -7.43 -27.53 8.04
N GLY A 374 -7.78 -26.66 8.99
CA GLY A 374 -8.89 -25.72 8.83
C GLY A 374 -8.60 -24.64 7.80
N PHE A 375 -7.42 -24.02 7.88
CA PHE A 375 -7.00 -22.96 6.96
C PHE A 375 -6.54 -23.50 5.60
N ILE A 376 -5.79 -24.61 5.56
CA ILE A 376 -5.37 -25.23 4.30
C ILE A 376 -6.55 -25.93 3.61
N ALA A 377 -7.43 -26.63 4.33
CA ALA A 377 -8.65 -27.15 3.69
C ALA A 377 -9.59 -26.01 3.29
N GLY A 378 -9.64 -24.89 4.04
CA GLY A 378 -10.33 -23.67 3.63
C GLY A 378 -9.77 -23.09 2.34
N ALA A 379 -8.44 -22.90 2.25
CA ALA A 379 -7.74 -22.41 1.08
C ALA A 379 -7.84 -23.37 -0.14
N LEU A 380 -7.79 -24.68 0.08
CA LEU A 380 -7.97 -25.70 -0.96
C LEU A 380 -9.45 -25.87 -1.38
N LEU A 381 -10.42 -25.64 -0.49
CA LEU A 381 -11.85 -25.53 -0.83
C LEU A 381 -12.11 -24.30 -1.69
N ILE A 382 -11.51 -23.16 -1.33
CA ILE A 382 -11.50 -21.92 -2.09
C ILE A 382 -10.85 -22.16 -3.47
N GLN A 383 -9.70 -22.84 -3.53
CA GLN A 383 -9.02 -23.23 -4.78
C GLN A 383 -9.91 -24.11 -5.68
N ASN A 384 -10.65 -25.06 -5.12
CA ASN A 384 -11.56 -25.92 -5.88
C ASN A 384 -12.84 -25.20 -6.35
N TYR A 385 -13.30 -24.16 -5.64
CA TYR A 385 -14.40 -23.28 -6.08
C TYR A 385 -13.95 -22.23 -7.12
N ILE A 386 -12.68 -21.81 -7.10
CA ILE A 386 -12.08 -20.80 -8.00
C ILE A 386 -11.65 -21.37 -9.37
N LYS A 387 -11.74 -22.69 -9.58
CA LYS A 387 -11.28 -23.40 -10.80
C LYS A 387 -11.90 -22.98 -12.15
N SER A 388 -12.72 -21.94 -12.20
CA SER A 388 -13.02 -21.24 -13.46
C SER A 388 -12.56 -19.78 -13.39
N PRO A 389 -11.31 -19.46 -13.73
CA PRO A 389 -10.88 -18.08 -13.90
C PRO A 389 -11.55 -17.54 -15.17
N GLN A 390 -12.64 -16.80 -14.99
CA GLN A 390 -13.12 -15.84 -15.98
C GLN A 390 -12.68 -14.44 -15.55
N GLU A 391 -11.38 -14.25 -15.27
CA GLU A 391 -10.79 -12.93 -15.10
C GLU A 391 -10.64 -12.28 -16.48
N LYS A 392 -11.74 -11.70 -16.99
CA LYS A 392 -11.65 -10.65 -17.99
C LYS A 392 -11.25 -9.36 -17.29
N VAL A 393 -10.15 -8.76 -17.74
CA VAL A 393 -9.68 -7.37 -17.53
C VAL A 393 -10.70 -6.48 -16.80
N ARG A 394 -10.46 -6.19 -15.52
CA ARG A 394 -11.27 -5.25 -14.73
C ARG A 394 -10.80 -3.82 -14.99
N LYS A 395 -11.56 -3.07 -15.78
CA LYS A 395 -11.33 -1.64 -16.08
C LYS A 395 -11.42 -0.77 -14.82
N VAL A 396 -10.55 0.25 -14.74
CA VAL A 396 -10.60 1.31 -13.70
C VAL A 396 -12.02 1.88 -13.53
N ASN A 397 -12.55 1.74 -12.31
CA ASN A 397 -13.85 2.27 -11.91
C ASN A 397 -13.77 3.76 -11.58
N ARG A 398 -13.78 4.59 -12.64
CA ARG A 398 -13.68 6.05 -12.52
C ARG A 398 -14.85 6.68 -11.74
N THR A 399 -16.03 6.06 -11.79
CA THR A 399 -17.21 6.49 -11.01
C THR A 399 -16.95 6.36 -9.50
N GLY A 400 -16.39 5.22 -9.07
CA GLY A 400 -15.99 4.97 -7.69
C GLY A 400 -14.94 5.97 -7.19
N LEU A 401 -13.96 6.31 -8.03
CA LEU A 401 -12.94 7.31 -7.69
C LEU A 401 -13.51 8.71 -7.46
N ILE A 402 -14.42 9.17 -8.33
CA ILE A 402 -15.07 10.49 -8.16
C ILE A 402 -15.98 10.48 -6.91
N ARG A 403 -16.65 9.36 -6.66
CA ARG A 403 -17.47 9.15 -5.45
C ARG A 403 -16.63 9.23 -4.18
N ALA A 404 -15.44 8.62 -4.17
CA ALA A 404 -14.50 8.64 -3.04
C ALA A 404 -14.01 10.05 -2.68
N LYS A 405 -13.94 10.96 -3.67
CA LYS A 405 -13.66 12.40 -3.46
C LYS A 405 -14.85 13.18 -2.89
N ASP A 406 -15.85 12.50 -2.33
CA ASP A 406 -17.08 13.05 -1.75
C ASP A 406 -17.95 13.86 -2.76
N LYS A 407 -17.84 13.54 -4.05
CA LYS A 407 -18.57 14.18 -5.17
C LYS A 407 -19.57 13.23 -5.86
N PRO A 408 -20.60 12.71 -5.16
CA PRO A 408 -21.50 11.69 -5.70
C PRO A 408 -22.36 12.20 -6.87
N ALA A 409 -22.74 13.48 -6.90
CA ALA A 409 -23.49 14.05 -8.02
C ALA A 409 -22.64 14.09 -9.31
N THR A 410 -21.38 14.50 -9.19
CA THR A 410 -20.44 14.53 -10.32
C THR A 410 -20.13 13.12 -10.80
N ALA A 411 -19.95 12.16 -9.89
CA ALA A 411 -19.74 10.75 -10.22
C ALA A 411 -20.94 10.15 -10.98
N LEU A 412 -22.16 10.45 -10.53
CA LEU A 412 -23.39 9.99 -11.18
C LEU A 412 -23.55 10.58 -12.59
N LEU A 413 -23.28 11.88 -12.75
CA LEU A 413 -23.32 12.52 -14.07
C LEU A 413 -22.27 11.95 -15.02
N PHE A 414 -21.05 11.72 -14.52
CA PHE A 414 -19.98 11.08 -15.28
C PHE A 414 -20.38 9.68 -15.75
N TYR A 415 -20.94 8.87 -14.84
CA TYR A 415 -21.46 7.55 -15.15
C TYR A 415 -22.56 7.60 -16.23
N LEU A 416 -23.55 8.48 -16.08
CA LEU A 416 -24.65 8.63 -17.04
C LEU A 416 -24.16 9.07 -18.43
N ALA A 417 -23.22 10.02 -18.48
CA ALA A 417 -22.61 10.47 -19.74
C ALA A 417 -21.88 9.32 -20.44
N ARG A 418 -21.18 8.47 -19.67
CA ARG A 418 -20.48 7.30 -20.21
C ARG A 418 -21.44 6.18 -20.62
N TRP A 419 -22.51 5.97 -19.85
CA TRP A 419 -23.59 5.03 -20.17
C TRP A 419 -24.27 5.40 -21.48
N LEU A 420 -24.54 6.69 -21.72
CA LEU A 420 -25.10 7.18 -22.98
C LEU A 420 -24.16 6.95 -24.17
N ARG A 421 -22.85 7.06 -23.98
CA ARG A 421 -21.84 6.85 -25.04
C ARG A 421 -21.59 5.38 -25.36
N SER A 422 -21.62 4.49 -24.35
CA SER A 422 -21.28 3.07 -24.54
C SER A 422 -21.82 2.20 -23.38
N PRO A 423 -23.11 1.86 -23.37
CA PRO A 423 -23.74 1.13 -22.25
C PRO A 423 -23.22 -0.31 -22.10
N LEU A 424 -22.70 -0.91 -23.17
CA LEU A 424 -22.12 -2.27 -23.18
C LEU A 424 -20.71 -2.37 -22.58
N LYS A 425 -20.03 -1.25 -22.30
CA LYS A 425 -18.62 -1.23 -21.86
C LYS A 425 -18.42 -0.93 -20.37
N LEU A 426 -19.49 -0.72 -19.61
CA LEU A 426 -19.42 -0.37 -18.19
C LEU A 426 -19.30 -1.61 -17.30
N SER A 427 -18.35 -1.60 -16.37
CA SER A 427 -18.14 -2.73 -15.45
C SER A 427 -19.26 -2.82 -14.41
N LEU A 428 -19.45 -4.00 -13.83
CA LEU A 428 -20.45 -4.22 -12.78
C LEU A 428 -20.13 -3.40 -11.50
N ASP A 429 -18.84 -3.24 -11.17
CA ASP A 429 -18.38 -2.32 -10.12
C ASP A 429 -18.82 -0.88 -10.35
N GLU A 430 -18.60 -0.35 -11.57
CA GLU A 430 -19.00 1.02 -11.94
C GLU A 430 -20.50 1.23 -11.78
N GLN A 431 -21.31 0.21 -12.08
CA GLN A 431 -22.76 0.25 -11.91
C GLN A 431 -23.16 0.29 -10.43
N ILE A 432 -22.55 -0.54 -9.59
CA ILE A 432 -22.80 -0.56 -8.14
C ILE A 432 -22.38 0.76 -7.49
N ASP A 433 -21.27 1.37 -7.92
CA ASP A 433 -20.86 2.68 -7.42
C ASP A 433 -21.75 3.82 -7.87
N ALA A 434 -22.26 3.79 -9.11
CA ALA A 434 -23.25 4.76 -9.57
C ALA A 434 -24.54 4.66 -8.76
N PHE A 435 -25.00 3.44 -8.47
CA PHE A 435 -26.15 3.23 -7.59
C PHE A 435 -25.88 3.75 -6.17
N GLY A 436 -24.69 3.46 -5.63
CA GLY A 436 -24.26 3.99 -4.35
C GLY A 436 -24.21 5.53 -4.31
N CYS A 437 -23.81 6.20 -5.39
CA CYS A 437 -23.86 7.66 -5.50
C CYS A 437 -25.29 8.21 -5.35
N MET A 438 -26.29 7.51 -5.91
CA MET A 438 -27.69 7.92 -5.75
C MET A 438 -28.14 7.84 -4.29
N LEU A 439 -27.74 6.78 -3.59
CA LEU A 439 -28.04 6.59 -2.19
C LEU A 439 -27.33 7.66 -1.33
N ASP A 440 -26.07 8.01 -1.65
CA ASP A 440 -25.34 9.08 -0.96
C ASP A 440 -26.06 10.44 -1.11
N ILE A 441 -26.58 10.75 -2.31
CA ILE A 441 -27.36 11.98 -2.56
C ILE A 441 -28.66 11.96 -1.75
N ALA A 442 -29.38 10.84 -1.74
CA ALA A 442 -30.61 10.70 -0.98
C ALA A 442 -30.38 10.84 0.52
N GLU A 443 -29.33 10.20 1.05
CA GLU A 443 -28.92 10.27 2.45
C GLU A 443 -28.57 11.71 2.86
N ARG A 444 -27.86 12.47 2.01
CA ARG A 444 -27.59 13.91 2.24
C ARG A 444 -28.88 14.74 2.30
N ARG A 445 -29.86 14.43 1.43
CA ARG A 445 -31.17 15.11 1.40
C ARG A 445 -32.01 14.80 2.64
N GLN A 446 -31.83 13.64 3.28
CA GLN A 446 -32.53 13.30 4.52
C GLN A 446 -32.20 14.23 5.71
N LYS A 447 -31.19 15.10 5.61
CA LYS A 447 -30.98 16.18 6.60
C LYS A 447 -32.20 17.11 6.73
N TRP A 448 -33.03 17.20 5.69
CA TRP A 448 -34.18 18.09 5.59
C TRP A 448 -35.48 17.31 5.82
N ARG A 449 -36.31 17.75 6.78
CA ARG A 449 -37.55 17.03 7.17
C ARG A 449 -38.51 16.74 6.02
N LEU A 450 -38.58 17.63 5.04
CA LEU A 450 -39.43 17.46 3.85
C LEU A 450 -39.10 16.12 3.14
N TRP A 451 -37.81 15.81 2.96
CA TRP A 451 -37.33 14.62 2.27
C TRP A 451 -37.49 13.33 3.08
N GLN A 452 -37.86 13.41 4.36
CA GLN A 452 -38.19 12.26 5.21
C GLN A 452 -39.68 11.84 5.07
N SER A 453 -40.51 12.69 4.46
CA SER A 453 -41.93 12.41 4.27
C SER A 453 -42.18 11.18 3.39
N LYS A 454 -43.25 10.44 3.69
CA LYS A 454 -43.67 9.24 2.94
C LYS A 454 -43.77 9.46 1.40
N PRO A 455 -44.36 10.56 0.88
CA PRO A 455 -44.46 10.74 -0.57
C PRO A 455 -43.10 10.93 -1.26
N LEU A 456 -42.20 11.74 -0.68
CA LEU A 456 -40.88 11.96 -1.27
C LEU A 456 -39.95 10.76 -1.12
N ARG A 457 -40.10 9.96 -0.06
CA ARG A 457 -39.41 8.67 0.06
C ARG A 457 -39.84 7.69 -1.03
N ARG A 458 -41.15 7.50 -1.24
CA ARG A 458 -41.68 6.65 -2.33
C ARG A 458 -41.24 7.12 -3.71
N LEU A 459 -41.12 8.44 -3.92
CA LEU A 459 -40.60 9.00 -5.16
C LEU A 459 -39.11 8.63 -5.36
N ASN A 460 -38.27 8.86 -4.35
CA ASN A 460 -36.84 8.52 -4.43
C ASN A 460 -36.60 7.00 -4.55
N GLU A 461 -37.41 6.20 -3.86
CA GLU A 461 -37.42 4.74 -4.00
C GLU A 461 -37.72 4.32 -5.43
N LYS A 462 -38.78 4.87 -6.05
CA LYS A 462 -39.09 4.63 -7.47
C LYS A 462 -37.95 5.05 -8.39
N ILE A 463 -37.30 6.19 -8.12
CA ILE A 463 -36.12 6.63 -8.89
C ILE A 463 -34.99 5.60 -8.77
N CYS A 464 -34.74 5.06 -7.57
CA CYS A 464 -33.75 4.01 -7.35
C CYS A 464 -34.09 2.71 -8.07
N ILE A 465 -35.35 2.27 -8.02
CA ILE A 465 -35.83 1.07 -8.71
C ILE A 465 -35.70 1.23 -10.23
N VAL A 466 -36.10 2.40 -10.77
CA VAL A 466 -35.93 2.73 -12.20
C VAL A 466 -34.45 2.73 -12.57
N PHE A 467 -33.59 3.35 -11.76
CA PHE A 467 -32.16 3.34 -12.01
C PHE A 467 -31.60 1.92 -12.06
N HIS A 468 -31.94 1.10 -11.07
CA HIS A 468 -31.51 -0.28 -10.98
C HIS A 468 -31.96 -1.09 -12.20
N LYS A 469 -33.22 -0.92 -12.64
CA LYS A 469 -33.79 -1.66 -13.78
C LYS A 469 -33.19 -1.27 -15.13
N TYR A 470 -32.95 0.02 -15.37
CA TYR A 470 -32.60 0.52 -16.70
C TYR A 470 -31.11 0.82 -16.88
N PHE A 471 -30.40 1.14 -15.80
CA PHE A 471 -29.01 1.56 -15.85
C PHE A 471 -28.05 0.50 -15.29
N MET A 472 -28.54 -0.47 -14.51
CA MET A 472 -27.74 -1.62 -14.09
C MET A 472 -28.13 -2.88 -14.88
N ARG A 473 -27.13 -3.71 -15.21
CA ARG A 473 -27.29 -4.98 -15.90
C ARG A 473 -26.93 -6.13 -14.96
N LEU A 474 -27.77 -6.32 -13.95
CA LEU A 474 -27.59 -7.34 -12.92
C LEU A 474 -28.41 -8.60 -13.17
N GLU A 475 -29.37 -8.57 -14.09
CA GLU A 475 -30.19 -9.73 -14.44
C GLU A 475 -29.35 -10.77 -15.22
N ASN A 476 -29.25 -11.98 -14.67
CA ASN A 476 -28.61 -13.18 -15.24
C ASN A 476 -27.07 -13.27 -15.25
N ALA A 477 -26.34 -12.33 -14.65
CA ALA A 477 -24.89 -12.44 -14.51
C ALA A 477 -24.53 -13.22 -13.22
N LYS A 478 -23.66 -14.24 -13.31
CA LYS A 478 -22.96 -14.78 -12.14
C LYS A 478 -22.05 -13.68 -11.60
N LEU A 479 -22.51 -12.97 -10.58
CA LEU A 479 -21.72 -11.95 -9.90
C LEU A 479 -20.61 -12.63 -9.09
N PRO A 480 -19.35 -12.16 -9.20
CA PRO A 480 -18.32 -12.56 -8.28
C PRO A 480 -18.66 -12.15 -6.83
N LEU A 481 -18.06 -12.82 -5.85
CA LEU A 481 -18.57 -12.83 -4.48
C LEU A 481 -18.50 -11.44 -3.82
N TYR A 482 -17.43 -10.68 -4.06
CA TYR A 482 -17.32 -9.31 -3.54
C TYR A 482 -18.38 -8.35 -4.08
N LEU A 483 -18.80 -8.49 -5.35
CA LEU A 483 -19.87 -7.66 -5.91
C LEU A 483 -21.21 -8.00 -5.28
N HIS A 484 -21.42 -9.26 -4.91
CA HIS A 484 -22.63 -9.68 -4.21
C HIS A 484 -22.78 -8.96 -2.87
N GLY A 485 -21.76 -8.99 -2.03
CA GLY A 485 -21.77 -8.28 -0.75
C GLY A 485 -21.96 -6.77 -0.93
N ARG A 486 -21.24 -6.14 -1.88
CA ARG A 486 -21.42 -4.71 -2.16
C ARG A 486 -22.85 -4.37 -2.56
N LEU A 487 -23.44 -5.18 -3.42
CA LEU A 487 -24.81 -4.98 -3.90
C LEU A 487 -25.80 -5.15 -2.75
N GLN A 488 -25.64 -6.20 -1.94
CA GLN A 488 -26.44 -6.44 -0.75
C GLN A 488 -26.35 -5.26 0.24
N MET A 489 -25.16 -4.70 0.44
CA MET A 489 -24.99 -3.51 1.27
C MET A 489 -25.74 -2.29 0.69
N GLN A 490 -25.76 -2.10 -0.63
CA GLN A 490 -26.59 -1.05 -1.24
C GLN A 490 -28.09 -1.34 -1.10
N SER A 491 -28.51 -2.60 -1.13
CA SER A 491 -29.91 -3.00 -0.90
C SER A 491 -30.35 -2.72 0.53
N ILE A 492 -29.51 -3.03 1.53
CA ILE A 492 -29.76 -2.70 2.94
C ILE A 492 -29.85 -1.17 3.10
N ARG A 493 -28.95 -0.41 2.45
CA ARG A 493 -29.01 1.07 2.41
C ARG A 493 -30.32 1.58 1.83
N LEU A 494 -30.75 1.05 0.69
CA LEU A 494 -32.00 1.41 0.03
C LEU A 494 -33.20 1.20 0.98
N GLY A 495 -33.30 0.01 1.58
CA GLY A 495 -34.37 -0.30 2.52
C GLY A 495 -34.35 0.62 3.74
N THR A 496 -33.17 0.86 4.31
CA THR A 496 -32.97 1.78 5.44
C THR A 496 -33.45 3.20 5.12
N LEU A 497 -33.12 3.70 3.93
CA LEU A 497 -33.45 5.06 3.51
C LEU A 497 -34.94 5.22 3.16
N PHE A 498 -35.57 4.21 2.55
CA PHE A 498 -36.87 4.40 1.91
C PHE A 498 -38.02 3.53 2.44
N TYR A 499 -37.83 2.25 2.76
CA TYR A 499 -38.92 1.30 3.09
C TYR A 499 -39.60 1.64 4.39
N ASP A 500 -40.92 1.51 4.48
CA ASP A 500 -41.66 1.77 5.72
C ASP A 500 -41.33 0.70 6.79
N LYS A 501 -41.46 1.06 8.08
CA LYS A 501 -41.03 0.20 9.20
C LYS A 501 -41.75 -1.16 9.27
N GLU A 502 -42.94 -1.24 8.70
CA GLU A 502 -43.74 -2.46 8.61
C GLU A 502 -43.16 -3.45 7.60
N ASP A 503 -42.47 -2.94 6.56
CA ASP A 503 -41.92 -3.74 5.46
C ASP A 503 -40.41 -4.05 5.65
N PHE A 504 -39.72 -3.31 6.52
CA PHE A 504 -38.28 -3.48 6.77
C PHE A 504 -37.92 -3.08 8.22
N PRO A 505 -38.14 -3.97 9.20
CA PRO A 505 -37.99 -3.64 10.61
C PRO A 505 -36.50 -3.48 10.98
N LEU A 506 -36.24 -2.53 11.90
CA LEU A 506 -34.87 -2.20 12.34
C LEU A 506 -34.12 -3.40 12.93
N GLY A 507 -34.83 -4.34 13.56
CA GLY A 507 -34.25 -5.58 14.07
C GLY A 507 -33.70 -6.51 12.98
N GLU A 508 -34.34 -6.56 11.81
CA GLU A 508 -33.84 -7.33 10.67
C GLU A 508 -32.61 -6.67 10.03
N ILE A 509 -32.58 -5.33 9.95
CA ILE A 509 -31.39 -4.58 9.49
C ILE A 509 -30.20 -4.87 10.40
N TRP A 510 -30.45 -4.81 11.72
CA TRP A 510 -29.49 -5.14 12.75
C TRP A 510 -28.98 -6.57 12.61
N ASP A 511 -29.87 -7.57 12.58
CA ASP A 511 -29.51 -8.98 12.49
C ASP A 511 -28.75 -9.30 11.20
N LEU A 512 -29.13 -8.68 10.08
CA LEU A 512 -28.41 -8.82 8.81
C LEU A 512 -27.00 -8.24 8.93
N LEU A 513 -26.85 -7.00 9.39
CA LEU A 513 -25.53 -6.36 9.50
C LEU A 513 -24.63 -7.06 10.52
N TYR A 514 -25.18 -7.48 11.67
CA TYR A 514 -24.48 -8.22 12.72
C TYR A 514 -24.01 -9.60 12.24
N ARG A 515 -24.81 -10.30 11.42
CA ARG A 515 -24.43 -11.59 10.81
C ARG A 515 -23.41 -11.45 9.67
N GLU A 516 -23.37 -10.30 9.00
CA GLU A 516 -22.40 -10.05 7.93
C GLU A 516 -21.02 -9.68 8.48
N SER A 517 -20.98 -9.05 9.65
CA SER A 517 -19.77 -8.67 10.39
C SER A 517 -19.26 -9.74 11.36
N SER A 518 -20.16 -10.59 11.90
CA SER A 518 -19.79 -11.70 12.77
C SER A 518 -19.68 -12.97 11.93
N PRO A 519 -18.55 -13.70 11.94
CA PRO A 519 -18.43 -14.94 11.18
C PRO A 519 -19.49 -15.95 11.67
N PRO A 520 -20.11 -16.80 10.84
CA PRO A 520 -21.10 -17.74 11.35
C PRO A 520 -20.78 -19.17 10.95
N SER A 521 -21.03 -20.04 11.91
CA SER A 521 -21.37 -21.42 11.60
C SER A 521 -22.89 -21.55 11.40
N LEU A 522 -23.28 -22.06 10.23
CA LEU A 522 -24.48 -22.89 9.90
C LEU A 522 -25.66 -22.33 9.08
N TYR A 523 -26.34 -23.29 8.43
CA TYR A 523 -27.02 -23.34 7.12
C TYR A 523 -28.50 -22.93 7.06
N THR A 524 -29.06 -22.72 5.84
CA THR A 524 -30.51 -22.88 5.57
C THR A 524 -30.80 -23.78 4.34
N PRO A 525 -32.01 -24.35 4.21
CA PRO A 525 -32.35 -25.39 3.22
C PRO A 525 -32.43 -24.95 1.74
N ARG A 526 -32.19 -23.68 1.38
CA ARG A 526 -32.39 -23.16 0.00
C ARG A 526 -31.14 -22.66 -0.72
N GLY A 527 -29.94 -22.92 -0.20
CA GLY A 527 -28.70 -22.60 -0.90
C GLY A 527 -27.52 -22.37 0.03
N PRO A 528 -26.29 -22.38 -0.50
CA PRO A 528 -25.09 -22.27 0.32
C PRO A 528 -24.95 -20.87 0.94
N ALA A 529 -24.48 -20.86 2.19
CA ALA A 529 -24.22 -19.70 3.04
C ALA A 529 -22.72 -19.38 3.06
N ILE A 530 -22.29 -18.10 3.05
CA ILE A 530 -20.98 -17.70 3.62
C ILE A 530 -21.00 -16.22 4.09
N PRO A 531 -20.74 -15.98 5.38
CA PRO A 531 -20.39 -14.65 5.93
C PRO A 531 -18.93 -14.54 6.42
N GLY A 532 -18.45 -13.29 6.60
CA GLY A 532 -17.06 -12.91 6.91
C GLY A 532 -16.16 -12.61 5.70
N PHE A 533 -16.67 -12.78 4.48
CA PHE A 533 -15.88 -12.91 3.25
C PHE A 533 -15.82 -11.64 2.37
N TYR A 534 -16.10 -10.45 2.89
CA TYR A 534 -16.17 -9.20 2.10
C TYR A 534 -14.85 -8.79 1.39
N LEU A 535 -13.76 -9.53 1.59
CA LEU A 535 -12.40 -9.11 1.25
C LEU A 535 -11.73 -9.94 0.15
N THR A 536 -12.34 -11.01 -0.36
CA THR A 536 -11.59 -11.94 -1.23
C THR A 536 -11.48 -11.57 -2.70
N GLU A 537 -12.07 -10.46 -3.15
CA GLU A 537 -11.93 -10.07 -4.55
C GLU A 537 -11.86 -8.56 -4.80
N ARG A 538 -11.72 -7.73 -3.75
CA ARG A 538 -11.58 -6.26 -3.93
C ARG A 538 -10.15 -5.80 -4.06
N SER A 539 -9.25 -6.41 -3.30
CA SER A 539 -7.83 -6.08 -3.33
C SER A 539 -7.05 -7.26 -3.89
N THR A 540 -6.27 -6.98 -4.93
CA THR A 540 -5.22 -7.88 -5.41
C THR A 540 -3.94 -7.77 -4.58
N ALA A 541 -3.96 -7.14 -3.40
CA ALA A 541 -2.80 -6.88 -2.56
C ALA A 541 -3.10 -7.07 -1.05
N ARG A 542 -2.08 -7.55 -0.33
CA ARG A 542 -1.76 -7.53 1.13
C ARG A 542 -2.86 -7.55 2.20
N GLU A 543 -2.53 -8.18 3.32
CA GLU A 543 -3.36 -8.26 4.53
C GLU A 543 -3.73 -6.87 5.08
N GLU A 544 -2.82 -5.89 5.00
CA GLU A 544 -3.04 -4.49 5.41
C GLU A 544 -4.16 -3.80 4.60
N ASP A 545 -4.21 -4.01 3.28
CA ASP A 545 -5.26 -3.47 2.42
C ASP A 545 -6.61 -4.15 2.69
N ARG A 546 -6.58 -5.44 3.03
CA ARG A 546 -7.79 -6.18 3.47
C ARG A 546 -8.30 -5.64 4.81
N ILE A 547 -7.40 -5.31 5.73
CA ILE A 547 -7.72 -4.70 7.02
C ILE A 547 -8.21 -3.25 6.83
N ALA A 548 -7.65 -2.49 5.89
CA ALA A 548 -8.14 -1.17 5.49
C ALA A 548 -9.55 -1.23 4.86
N ASP A 549 -9.79 -2.21 3.99
CA ASP A 549 -11.11 -2.46 3.40
C ASP A 549 -12.14 -2.87 4.46
N LEU A 550 -11.73 -3.65 5.47
CA LEU A 550 -12.57 -3.98 6.63
C LEU A 550 -12.97 -2.72 7.41
N VAL A 551 -12.02 -1.81 7.67
CA VAL A 551 -12.32 -0.51 8.28
C VAL A 551 -13.35 0.27 7.47
N LEU A 552 -13.18 0.33 6.14
CA LEU A 552 -14.12 1.02 5.26
C LEU A 552 -15.51 0.35 5.24
N ALA A 553 -15.57 -0.98 5.31
CA ALA A 553 -16.82 -1.73 5.44
C ALA A 553 -17.52 -1.43 6.78
N ASN A 554 -16.79 -1.45 7.89
CA ASN A 554 -17.31 -1.11 9.21
C ASN A 554 -17.86 0.32 9.26
N ILE A 555 -17.14 1.28 8.68
CA ILE A 555 -17.61 2.67 8.55
C ILE A 555 -18.91 2.75 7.72
N ASN A 556 -19.03 1.95 6.66
CA ASN A 556 -20.26 1.89 5.88
C ASN A 556 -21.43 1.31 6.70
N TYR A 557 -21.21 0.24 7.46
CA TYR A 557 -22.23 -0.31 8.37
C TYR A 557 -22.67 0.70 9.43
N VAL A 558 -21.72 1.40 10.04
CA VAL A 558 -22.00 2.49 10.97
C VAL A 558 -22.87 3.56 10.31
N ASN A 559 -22.54 4.00 9.09
CA ASN A 559 -23.33 5.00 8.37
C ASN A 559 -24.75 4.54 8.06
N ILE A 560 -24.94 3.25 7.74
CA ILE A 560 -26.26 2.63 7.54
C ILE A 560 -27.07 2.70 8.82
N LEU A 561 -26.52 2.19 9.91
CA LEU A 561 -27.19 2.14 11.21
C LEU A 561 -27.52 3.55 11.72
N LEU A 562 -26.60 4.50 11.62
CA LEU A 562 -26.83 5.90 11.99
C LEU A 562 -27.94 6.55 11.16
N SER A 563 -28.04 6.22 9.87
CA SER A 563 -29.13 6.70 9.01
C SER A 563 -30.48 6.10 9.43
N ALA A 564 -30.50 4.81 9.78
CA ALA A 564 -31.66 4.13 10.32
C ALA A 564 -32.13 4.78 11.64
N LEU A 565 -31.18 5.02 12.56
CA LEU A 565 -31.42 5.68 13.85
C LEU A 565 -31.97 7.09 13.67
N ARG A 566 -31.33 7.92 12.83
CA ARG A 566 -31.76 9.30 12.58
C ARG A 566 -33.19 9.37 12.03
N ARG A 567 -33.55 8.41 11.19
CA ARG A 567 -34.90 8.28 10.63
C ARG A 567 -35.92 7.86 11.70
N ARG A 568 -35.60 6.84 12.50
CA ARG A 568 -36.50 6.33 13.55
C ARG A 568 -36.65 7.32 14.70
N TRP A 569 -35.58 8.00 15.05
CA TRP A 569 -35.42 8.87 16.21
C TRP A 569 -34.77 10.20 15.82
N PRO A 570 -35.52 11.14 15.20
CA PRO A 570 -34.98 12.41 14.72
C PRO A 570 -34.41 13.33 15.81
N LYS A 571 -34.66 13.02 17.10
CA LYS A 571 -34.10 13.73 18.26
C LYS A 571 -33.05 12.89 19.03
N GLY A 572 -32.50 11.83 18.42
CA GLY A 572 -31.43 11.00 18.99
C GLY A 572 -31.85 10.24 20.25
N SER A 573 -30.93 10.15 21.22
CA SER A 573 -31.12 9.47 22.51
C SER A 573 -32.40 9.85 23.24
N LYS A 574 -32.80 11.14 23.22
CA LYS A 574 -34.04 11.63 23.86
C LYS A 574 -35.30 10.95 23.33
N SER A 575 -35.31 10.57 22.05
CA SER A 575 -36.43 9.84 21.44
C SER A 575 -36.40 8.34 21.77
N VAL A 576 -35.21 7.73 21.86
CA VAL A 576 -35.02 6.35 22.31
C VAL A 576 -35.51 6.18 23.76
N PHE A 577 -35.10 7.07 24.66
CA PHE A 577 -35.54 7.09 26.06
C PHE A 577 -37.05 7.33 26.23
N LYS A 578 -37.68 8.09 25.31
CA LYS A 578 -39.14 8.31 25.34
C LYS A 578 -39.91 7.08 24.88
N GLU A 579 -39.41 6.35 23.89
CA GLU A 579 -39.99 5.08 23.43
C GLU A 579 -39.86 3.98 24.50
N ARG A 580 -38.74 3.96 25.24
CA ARG A 580 -38.51 3.10 26.42
C ARG A 580 -39.57 3.26 27.52
N LYS A 581 -40.05 4.49 27.75
CA LYS A 581 -41.14 4.75 28.72
C LYS A 581 -42.53 4.30 28.24
N LEU A 582 -42.72 4.08 26.94
CA LEU A 582 -44.02 3.82 26.32
C LEU A 582 -44.32 2.34 26.08
N LYS A 583 -43.31 1.46 26.04
CA LYS A 583 -43.50 0.02 25.76
C LYS A 583 -42.73 -0.84 26.77
N SER A 584 -43.41 -1.31 27.81
CA SER A 584 -42.90 -2.38 28.67
C SER A 584 -42.90 -3.70 27.91
N GLY A 585 -41.73 -4.32 27.73
CA GLY A 585 -41.61 -5.69 27.20
C GLY A 585 -41.22 -5.85 25.74
N TYR A 586 -40.73 -4.81 25.06
CA TYR A 586 -40.18 -4.94 23.70
C TYR A 586 -38.65 -5.02 23.74
N PHE A 587 -38.06 -5.97 22.99
CA PHE A 587 -36.60 -6.11 22.82
C PHE A 587 -35.97 -4.78 22.39
N ASP A 588 -34.99 -4.28 23.16
CA ASP A 588 -34.43 -2.94 23.06
C ASP A 588 -33.39 -2.81 21.92
N SER A 589 -33.84 -3.07 20.68
CA SER A 589 -33.02 -2.99 19.46
C SER A 589 -32.23 -1.67 19.32
N GLY A 590 -32.68 -0.57 19.92
CA GLY A 590 -32.01 0.73 19.84
C GLY A 590 -30.69 0.77 20.63
N GLU A 591 -30.67 0.24 21.85
CA GLU A 591 -29.46 0.22 22.70
C GLU A 591 -28.38 -0.70 22.12
N TYR A 592 -28.76 -1.90 21.65
CA TYR A 592 -27.83 -2.81 20.98
C TYR A 592 -27.20 -2.20 19.72
N ILE A 593 -27.99 -1.49 18.90
CA ILE A 593 -27.46 -0.81 17.71
C ILE A 593 -26.47 0.29 18.09
N VAL A 594 -26.74 1.06 19.15
CA VAL A 594 -25.81 2.09 19.63
C VAL A 594 -24.52 1.47 20.13
N THR A 595 -24.61 0.45 21.00
CA THR A 595 -23.45 -0.30 21.51
C THR A 595 -22.60 -0.84 20.37
N TYR A 596 -23.23 -1.33 19.32
CA TYR A 596 -22.52 -1.90 18.17
C TYR A 596 -21.90 -0.88 17.24
N ILE A 597 -22.57 0.25 16.99
CA ILE A 597 -21.95 1.37 16.28
C ILE A 597 -20.67 1.78 17.01
N VAL A 598 -20.73 1.88 18.34
CA VAL A 598 -19.58 2.22 19.17
C VAL A 598 -18.50 1.13 19.09
N GLN A 599 -18.88 -0.14 19.15
CA GLN A 599 -17.97 -1.27 19.00
C GLN A 599 -17.23 -1.22 17.65
N LEU A 600 -17.96 -1.15 16.53
CA LEU A 600 -17.38 -1.08 15.19
C LEU A 600 -16.46 0.13 15.01
N LEU A 601 -16.83 1.29 15.56
CA LEU A 601 -15.99 2.49 15.50
C LEU A 601 -14.73 2.35 16.37
N ASN A 602 -14.82 1.76 17.56
CA ASN A 602 -13.67 1.50 18.43
C ASN A 602 -12.69 0.50 17.79
N GLU A 603 -13.19 -0.64 17.33
CA GLU A 603 -12.40 -1.67 16.62
C GLU A 603 -11.72 -1.05 15.39
N SER A 604 -12.47 -0.30 14.58
CA SER A 604 -11.90 0.39 13.43
C SER A 604 -10.86 1.43 13.84
N SER A 605 -11.04 2.16 14.94
CA SER A 605 -10.08 3.17 15.43
C SER A 605 -8.77 2.51 15.89
N GLN A 606 -8.86 1.36 16.56
CA GLN A 606 -7.70 0.56 16.96
C GLN A 606 -6.96 0.04 15.74
N ILE A 607 -7.69 -0.53 14.78
CA ILE A 607 -7.15 -1.04 13.53
C ILE A 607 -6.44 0.08 12.76
N VAL A 608 -7.06 1.23 12.60
CA VAL A 608 -6.47 2.36 11.86
C VAL A 608 -5.27 2.99 12.58
N SER A 609 -5.27 2.97 13.91
CA SER A 609 -4.10 3.39 14.69
C SER A 609 -2.94 2.43 14.49
N ALA A 610 -3.20 1.12 14.45
CA ALA A 610 -2.21 0.09 14.16
C ALA A 610 -1.71 0.13 12.70
N LEU A 611 -2.58 0.46 11.75
CA LEU A 611 -2.22 0.64 10.34
C LEU A 611 -1.51 1.97 10.04
N ASN A 612 -1.46 2.90 10.99
CA ASN A 612 -0.95 4.26 10.83
C ASN A 612 -1.41 4.96 9.53
N ALA A 613 -2.69 4.79 9.16
CA ALA A 613 -3.25 5.26 7.89
C ALA A 613 -4.01 6.60 8.07
N PRO A 614 -3.43 7.78 7.77
CA PRO A 614 -4.02 9.07 8.15
C PRO A 614 -5.34 9.35 7.43
N HIS A 615 -5.47 8.88 6.20
CA HIS A 615 -6.70 9.01 5.42
C HIS A 615 -7.86 8.23 6.08
N LEU A 616 -7.61 7.01 6.59
CA LEU A 616 -8.62 6.25 7.33
C LEU A 616 -8.92 6.89 8.69
N GLN A 617 -7.94 7.50 9.36
CA GLN A 617 -8.16 8.26 10.60
C GLN A 617 -9.16 9.39 10.37
N ILE A 618 -9.05 10.10 9.24
CA ILE A 618 -10.02 11.14 8.85
C ILE A 618 -11.42 10.54 8.62
N HIS A 619 -11.53 9.40 7.95
CA HIS A 619 -12.81 8.73 7.71
C HIS A 619 -13.48 8.27 9.01
N ILE A 620 -12.71 7.69 9.94
CA ILE A 620 -13.17 7.28 11.26
C ILE A 620 -13.57 8.50 12.11
N ALA A 621 -12.75 9.55 12.15
CA ALA A 621 -13.09 10.77 12.87
C ALA A 621 -14.40 11.40 12.35
N ARG A 622 -14.62 11.40 11.02
CA ARG A 622 -15.89 11.84 10.44
C ARG A 622 -17.06 10.95 10.86
N ALA A 623 -16.86 9.63 10.91
CA ALA A 623 -17.88 8.69 11.37
C ALA A 623 -18.23 8.90 12.85
N TRP A 624 -17.23 9.15 13.71
CA TRP A 624 -17.40 9.53 15.12
C TRP A 624 -18.18 10.84 15.29
N ILE A 625 -17.79 11.91 14.57
CA ILE A 625 -18.50 13.20 14.60
C ILE A 625 -19.97 13.02 14.19
N ARG A 626 -20.21 12.21 13.16
CA ARG A 626 -21.57 11.89 12.70
C ARG A 626 -22.35 11.09 13.74
N ALA A 627 -21.72 10.10 14.37
CA ALA A 627 -22.33 9.32 15.43
C ALA A 627 -22.72 10.21 16.61
N ASP A 628 -21.82 11.07 17.08
CA ASP A 628 -22.07 12.01 18.17
C ASP A 628 -23.25 12.94 17.87
N SER A 629 -23.28 13.51 16.65
CA SER A 629 -24.38 14.38 16.21
C SER A 629 -25.75 13.70 16.18
N ILE A 630 -25.82 12.41 15.85
CA ILE A 630 -27.08 11.67 15.70
C ILE A 630 -27.52 11.05 17.03
N LEU A 631 -26.57 10.57 17.83
CA LEU A 631 -26.84 9.93 19.11
C LEU A 631 -27.07 10.96 20.23
N GLY A 632 -26.54 12.18 20.08
CA GLY A 632 -26.81 13.31 20.96
C GLY A 632 -25.90 13.35 22.18
N GLY A 633 -24.60 13.15 21.98
CA GLY A 633 -23.61 13.05 23.04
C GLY A 633 -23.48 11.62 23.54
N ILE A 634 -22.43 10.92 23.12
CA ILE A 634 -22.04 9.66 23.76
C ILE A 634 -21.47 10.05 25.13
N GLU A 635 -22.19 9.74 26.22
CA GLU A 635 -21.90 10.18 27.61
C GLU A 635 -20.50 9.81 28.14
N PHE A 636 -19.67 9.10 27.38
CA PHE A 636 -18.31 8.71 27.75
C PHE A 636 -17.22 9.78 27.50
N TRP A 637 -17.55 10.93 26.90
CA TRP A 637 -16.56 11.92 26.44
C TRP A 637 -16.35 13.15 27.35
N LYS A 638 -16.43 12.97 28.68
CA LYS A 638 -15.83 13.93 29.63
C LYS A 638 -14.31 13.72 29.83
N GLN A 639 -13.74 12.59 29.41
CA GLN A 639 -12.34 12.25 29.74
C GLN A 639 -11.29 12.49 28.64
N GLN A 640 -11.65 12.90 27.42
CA GLN A 640 -10.66 13.14 26.35
C GLN A 640 -10.60 14.59 25.83
N ARG A 641 -11.10 15.57 26.61
CA ARG A 641 -10.83 17.01 26.37
C ARG A 641 -9.50 17.52 26.97
N LEU A 642 -8.53 16.64 27.16
CA LEU A 642 -7.13 16.95 27.49
C LEU A 642 -6.33 16.24 26.38
N TYR A 643 -5.88 16.88 25.31
CA TYR A 643 -4.77 17.82 25.26
C TYR A 643 -4.86 18.60 23.93
N LEU A 644 -5.39 19.82 23.97
CA LEU A 644 -4.97 20.88 23.07
C LEU A 644 -4.76 22.09 23.98
N GLY A 645 -3.49 22.42 24.21
CA GLY A 645 -3.06 23.42 25.18
C GLY A 645 -3.79 24.75 24.96
N THR A 646 -4.53 25.17 25.98
CA THR A 646 -4.96 26.57 26.08
C THR A 646 -3.85 27.32 26.83
N LEU A 647 -3.27 28.32 26.16
CA LEU A 647 -2.31 29.25 26.77
C LEU A 647 -2.95 29.88 28.02
N PRO A 648 -2.22 30.01 29.15
CA PRO A 648 -2.74 30.74 30.29
C PRO A 648 -2.80 32.22 29.97
N SER A 649 -4.01 32.75 29.80
CA SER A 649 -4.26 34.19 29.87
C SER A 649 -4.11 34.63 31.33
N GLN A 650 -2.96 35.20 31.70
CA GLN A 650 -2.84 36.01 32.90
C GLN A 650 -3.02 37.49 32.54
N LYS A 651 -4.21 38.04 32.84
CA LYS A 651 -4.35 39.41 33.35
C LYS A 651 -5.54 39.51 34.32
N SER A 652 -5.25 40.23 35.40
CA SER A 652 -6.10 40.84 36.43
C SER A 652 -6.88 39.95 37.40
N ALA A 653 -6.31 39.78 38.60
CA ALA A 653 -6.73 40.57 39.76
C ALA A 653 -5.48 41.20 40.40
#